data_AF-A0AAD6LL35-F1
#
_entry.id   AF-A0AAD6LL35-F1
#
_cell.length_a   1.000
_cell.length_b   1.000
_cell.length_c   1.000
_cell.angle_alpha   90.00
_cell.angle_beta   90.00
_cell.angle_gamma   90.00
#
_symmetry.space_group_name_H-M   'P 1'
#
loop_
_entity.id
_entity.type
_entity.pdbx_description
1 polymer ?
#
loop_
_entity_poly.entity_id
_entity_poly.type
_entity_poly.pdbx_seq_one_letter_code
_entity_poly.pdbx_strand_id
1 'polypeptide(L)'
;MESNEEPEALAPPPDALPPPPPEIPPNLVPVQLTTDTFPEETKKLSKLKRSPITRRGVGSRGQKIQLVTNHFKVSISNTGGHFFHYSVALYYEDGRPVDAKGIGRRLIDKVHETYGSDLAGKDFAYDGEKSLFTIGALPRNKMEFTVLLDSFSSNRNSGNGSPVGNGSPNETDKKRMRRAFQSKTFKVEMSFAAKIPMQAIAAALRGQESENSQEALRVLDIILRQHAAKQGCLLVRQSFFHNNPKNYVDLGGGVLGCRGFHSSFRALQGGLSLNMDGSTTTIIQPGPLIDFLIANQNVSNPFQIDWAKAKRTMKNLRIKVSPTNQEYRITGLSENSCKEQMFSLKSRSADGNDVESFDITVYDYFVNHRSIDLRYSGDLPCINVGKPKRPTYIPVELCSLLSLQRYTKALTVHQRSQLVEKSRQKPQEKIRILADVMKSNNYAAEPMLRSCGITISSQFTKVQGRVLPAPKLKAGNGEDVIPRNGRWNFNNKRFFEPSKIENWAVVNFSARCDVRGLVRDLIKFGEMKGILISDPMDVLEENAQFRRAPPPVRVDKMFEQIQTAFPDAPPRFLVCLLPDRKNSDIYGPWKRKNLAEYGIFNQCLAPTRVNDQYILNVLLKINAKLGGLNSLLAMEQSRNIPFVSKVPTIIFGMDVSHGSPGQSDIPSIAAVVSSRNWPLLSRYRASVRSQSPKVEMVDSLFKLTADKKDDCGIVRELLLDYYKSSGQTKPAQIIIFRDGVSESQFNQVLNIELDQIIEACKFLDESWSPKFTVIVAQKNHHTKFFQDGSPDNVPPGTVIDNAVCHPQSYDFYMCAHAGMIVLGMGHDSRGEFLKNSLSIVNMFLFAFLGKVTKGGTYNPLTILSSAISGDFSQFLFTIGARIPAQNSVCLSKRGDVVAEKTNMDWTRKTRYQLPLVIGSITGVRLFIDTFPEIGLGPRLTVDIHKGALTEGLLTFAIVTISLGLARKIPGSFFMKTWISSVSKLSLHILGSDLTGGCMNPASVMGWAYARGDHITKEHILVYWLAPIEGTLLAVWTFKLLFRPQKQDEKEKLKGKTE
;
A
#
# COMPACT_ATOMS: atom_id res chain seq x y z
N MET A 1 23.16 10.68 73.39
CA MET A 1 23.56 9.27 73.32
C MET A 1 23.31 8.83 71.89
N GLU A 2 24.06 9.41 70.94
CA GLU A 2 25.48 9.14 70.57
C GLU A 2 25.48 8.04 69.48
N SER A 3 25.95 8.25 68.24
CA SER A 3 27.31 8.63 67.76
C SER A 3 28.36 7.55 68.08
N ASN A 4 29.28 7.12 67.20
CA ASN A 4 29.61 7.54 65.83
C ASN A 4 30.47 6.43 65.12
N GLU A 5 30.96 6.73 63.91
CA GLU A 5 32.27 6.30 63.33
C GLU A 5 32.49 4.96 62.60
N GLU A 6 33.19 5.09 61.45
CA GLU A 6 33.91 4.07 60.65
C GLU A 6 35.38 3.93 61.13
N PRO A 7 36.21 3.03 60.55
CA PRO A 7 37.33 3.55 59.73
C PRO A 7 37.81 2.67 58.53
N GLU A 8 38.89 3.13 57.88
CA GLU A 8 39.37 2.83 56.51
C GLU A 8 40.27 1.57 56.27
N ALA A 9 40.53 1.37 54.96
CA ALA A 9 41.28 0.35 54.22
C ALA A 9 42.82 0.26 54.38
N LEU A 10 43.45 -0.75 53.72
CA LEU A 10 44.78 -0.69 53.04
C LEU A 10 45.02 -1.91 52.09
N ALA A 11 46.03 -1.87 51.20
CA ALA A 11 46.10 -2.68 49.96
C ALA A 11 47.50 -3.38 49.64
N PRO A 12 47.92 -3.71 48.38
CA PRO A 12 48.45 -5.03 47.96
C PRO A 12 49.97 -5.11 47.67
N PRO A 13 50.56 -6.26 47.21
CA PRO A 13 50.97 -6.39 45.78
C PRO A 13 50.79 -7.81 45.11
N PRO A 14 51.73 -8.56 44.43
CA PRO A 14 51.48 -8.98 43.02
C PRO A 14 51.89 -10.40 42.49
N ASP A 15 51.36 -10.73 41.29
CA ASP A 15 51.82 -11.57 40.13
C ASP A 15 52.79 -12.79 40.22
N ALA A 16 52.36 -13.95 39.67
CA ALA A 16 52.98 -14.70 38.54
C ALA A 16 52.24 -16.02 38.14
N LEU A 17 52.33 -16.44 36.86
CA LEU A 17 51.58 -17.56 36.21
C LEU A 17 52.33 -18.92 36.19
N PRO A 18 51.64 -20.09 36.09
CA PRO A 18 51.74 -20.99 34.89
C PRO A 18 50.45 -21.86 34.63
N PRO A 19 50.45 -23.01 33.88
CA PRO A 19 50.49 -23.16 32.41
C PRO A 19 49.24 -23.98 31.86
N PRO A 20 49.23 -24.69 30.68
CA PRO A 20 48.00 -24.92 29.88
C PRO A 20 47.18 -26.20 30.21
N PRO A 21 45.92 -26.32 29.70
CA PRO A 21 45.05 -27.48 29.91
C PRO A 21 45.28 -28.64 28.90
N PRO A 22 44.92 -29.89 29.26
CA PRO A 22 44.95 -31.05 28.36
C PRO A 22 43.69 -31.18 27.49
N GLU A 23 43.80 -31.88 26.35
CA GLU A 23 42.70 -32.16 25.41
C GLU A 23 41.76 -33.27 25.90
N ILE A 24 40.47 -33.20 25.51
CA ILE A 24 39.42 -34.16 25.87
C ILE A 24 38.95 -34.91 24.61
N PRO A 25 38.98 -36.26 24.58
CA PRO A 25 38.44 -37.06 23.48
C PRO A 25 36.89 -37.11 23.47
N PRO A 26 36.26 -37.41 22.32
CA PRO A 26 34.86 -37.10 22.08
C PRO A 26 33.85 -38.11 22.67
N ASN A 27 32.60 -37.65 22.79
CA ASN A 27 31.38 -38.35 23.23
C ASN A 27 31.15 -38.48 24.74
N LEU A 28 30.67 -37.38 25.34
CA LEU A 28 29.68 -37.41 26.42
C LEU A 28 28.80 -36.15 26.31
N VAL A 29 27.48 -36.32 26.31
CA VAL A 29 26.49 -35.23 26.23
C VAL A 29 25.87 -35.05 27.61
N PRO A 30 26.14 -33.95 28.35
CA PRO A 30 25.53 -33.72 29.65
C PRO A 30 24.19 -32.98 29.55
N VAL A 31 23.22 -33.47 30.33
CA VAL A 31 21.92 -32.85 30.57
C VAL A 31 22.10 -31.59 31.42
N GLN A 32 21.42 -30.50 31.07
CA GLN A 32 21.34 -29.30 31.92
C GLN A 32 20.17 -29.39 32.89
N LEU A 33 20.45 -29.25 34.20
CA LEU A 33 19.47 -28.88 35.22
C LEU A 33 20.16 -28.12 36.37
N THR A 34 19.57 -26.97 36.73
CA THR A 34 19.67 -26.24 38.01
C THR A 34 21.03 -25.87 38.60
N THR A 35 21.26 -24.56 38.74
CA THR A 35 21.93 -23.96 39.90
C THR A 35 21.02 -22.92 40.53
N ASP A 36 21.11 -22.77 41.86
CA ASP A 36 20.07 -22.19 42.70
C ASP A 36 20.05 -20.64 42.80
N THR A 37 18.95 -20.17 43.37
CA THR A 37 18.58 -18.76 43.58
C THR A 37 19.38 -18.03 44.66
N PHE A 38 19.71 -16.77 44.39
CA PHE A 38 19.70 -15.70 45.40
C PHE A 38 18.60 -14.68 45.05
N PRO A 39 17.82 -14.16 46.02
CA PRO A 39 16.63 -13.37 45.72
C PRO A 39 16.88 -11.85 45.66
N GLU A 40 16.92 -11.28 44.45
CA GLU A 40 16.59 -9.86 44.25
C GLU A 40 15.12 -9.71 43.85
N GLU A 41 14.32 -9.06 44.70
CA GLU A 41 12.92 -8.74 44.40
C GLU A 41 12.79 -7.58 43.41
N THR A 42 13.13 -7.81 42.14
CA THR A 42 12.53 -7.05 41.03
C THR A 42 11.64 -7.95 40.20
N LYS A 43 10.35 -8.00 40.59
CA LYS A 43 9.27 -8.56 39.77
C LYS A 43 9.23 -7.80 38.43
N LYS A 44 9.95 -8.31 37.42
CA LYS A 44 9.66 -8.03 36.00
C LYS A 44 8.25 -8.55 35.73
N LEU A 45 7.27 -7.68 35.93
CA LEU A 45 5.86 -7.96 35.72
C LEU A 45 5.70 -8.37 34.25
N SER A 46 5.49 -9.68 33.99
CA SER A 46 5.28 -10.17 32.64
C SER A 46 4.10 -9.42 32.03
N LYS A 47 4.33 -8.59 30.99
CA LYS A 47 3.28 -7.79 30.36
C LYS A 47 2.10 -8.70 30.03
N LEU A 48 0.92 -8.36 30.56
CA LEU A 48 -0.27 -9.20 30.51
C LEU A 48 -0.69 -9.42 29.05
N LYS A 49 -0.40 -10.60 28.51
CA LYS A 49 -0.69 -10.95 27.11
C LYS A 49 -2.21 -11.14 26.94
N ARG A 50 -2.85 -10.18 26.26
CA ARG A 50 -4.29 -10.18 25.97
C ARG A 50 -4.60 -10.99 24.73
N SER A 51 -5.73 -11.69 24.77
CA SER A 51 -6.30 -12.46 23.66
C SER A 51 -7.68 -11.90 23.24
N PRO A 52 -8.16 -12.21 22.03
CA PRO A 52 -9.53 -11.88 21.62
C PRO A 52 -10.59 -12.51 22.53
N ILE A 53 -11.71 -11.81 22.71
CA ILE A 53 -12.82 -12.31 23.53
C ILE A 53 -13.58 -13.46 22.85
N THR A 54 -13.83 -14.53 23.60
CA THR A 54 -14.67 -15.65 23.19
C THR A 54 -16.15 -15.25 23.10
N ARG A 55 -16.83 -15.70 22.06
CA ARG A 55 -18.27 -15.52 21.85
C ARG A 55 -19.07 -16.15 22.99
N ARG A 56 -19.97 -15.37 23.59
CA ARG A 56 -20.87 -15.82 24.68
C ARG A 56 -22.21 -16.38 24.20
N GLY A 57 -22.57 -16.14 22.93
CA GLY A 57 -23.82 -16.58 22.33
C GLY A 57 -24.07 -15.91 20.97
N VAL A 58 -25.28 -16.07 20.44
CA VAL A 58 -25.76 -15.40 19.22
C VAL A 58 -26.85 -14.38 19.58
N GLY A 59 -26.94 -13.31 18.80
CA GLY A 59 -27.96 -12.28 18.98
C GLY A 59 -29.36 -12.76 18.58
N SER A 60 -30.38 -12.30 19.30
CA SER A 60 -31.78 -12.69 19.09
C SER A 60 -32.64 -11.63 18.37
N ARG A 61 -32.23 -10.36 18.38
CA ARG A 61 -33.05 -9.23 17.87
C ARG A 61 -33.04 -9.11 16.34
N GLY A 62 -34.13 -8.57 15.79
CA GLY A 62 -34.31 -8.33 14.35
C GLY A 62 -35.11 -9.41 13.63
N GLN A 63 -35.70 -9.08 12.49
CA GLN A 63 -36.51 -10.00 11.69
C GLN A 63 -35.61 -11.04 11.02
N LYS A 64 -35.88 -12.33 11.22
CA LYS A 64 -35.12 -13.41 10.57
C LYS A 64 -35.24 -13.34 9.05
N ILE A 65 -34.13 -13.57 8.34
CA ILE A 65 -34.06 -13.63 6.88
C ILE A 65 -33.16 -14.79 6.46
N GLN A 66 -33.61 -15.60 5.50
CA GLN A 66 -32.80 -16.70 4.94
C GLN A 66 -31.96 -16.15 3.78
N LEU A 67 -30.67 -16.45 3.80
CA LEU A 67 -29.68 -15.92 2.86
C LEU A 67 -28.84 -17.06 2.29
N VAL A 68 -28.22 -16.81 1.14
CA VAL A 68 -27.12 -17.63 0.62
C VAL A 68 -25.82 -16.82 0.63
N THR A 69 -24.69 -17.49 0.76
CA THR A 69 -23.36 -16.86 0.80
C THR A 69 -22.39 -17.60 -0.09
N ASN A 70 -21.38 -16.90 -0.60
CA ASN A 70 -20.33 -17.40 -1.51
C ASN A 70 -19.29 -18.35 -0.85
N HIS A 71 -19.75 -19.04 0.18
CA HIS A 71 -19.08 -20.10 0.89
C HIS A 71 -19.61 -21.43 0.40
N PHE A 72 -18.73 -22.33 0.01
CA PHE A 72 -19.05 -23.69 -0.37
C PHE A 72 -18.64 -24.62 0.79
N LYS A 73 -19.53 -25.53 1.20
CA LYS A 73 -19.24 -26.46 2.31
C LYS A 73 -18.17 -27.45 1.89
N VAL A 74 -17.19 -27.69 2.76
CA VAL A 74 -16.12 -28.66 2.55
C VAL A 74 -16.23 -29.76 3.60
N SER A 75 -16.20 -31.02 3.17
CA SER A 75 -16.15 -32.19 4.05
C SER A 75 -14.79 -32.87 3.94
N ILE A 76 -14.27 -33.35 5.08
CA ILE A 76 -13.00 -34.06 5.17
C ILE A 76 -13.30 -35.47 5.70
N SER A 77 -12.99 -36.51 4.94
CA SER A 77 -13.14 -37.90 5.40
C SER A 77 -11.88 -38.48 6.06
N ASN A 78 -10.69 -37.93 5.76
CA ASN A 78 -9.42 -38.41 6.31
C ASN A 78 -8.75 -37.34 7.18
N THR A 79 -8.73 -37.54 8.50
CA THR A 79 -8.05 -36.65 9.46
C THR A 79 -6.80 -37.28 10.10
N GLY A 80 -6.51 -38.56 9.83
CA GLY A 80 -5.36 -39.28 10.40
C GLY A 80 -4.03 -39.06 9.65
N GLY A 81 -4.06 -38.32 8.54
CA GLY A 81 -2.90 -38.03 7.70
C GLY A 81 -2.00 -36.91 8.22
N HIS A 82 -0.87 -36.74 7.55
CA HIS A 82 0.06 -35.63 7.72
C HIS A 82 0.42 -35.04 6.36
N PHE A 83 0.50 -33.71 6.27
CA PHE A 83 1.23 -33.06 5.19
C PHE A 83 2.72 -33.10 5.50
N PHE A 84 3.53 -33.42 4.49
CA PHE A 84 4.98 -33.43 4.61
C PHE A 84 5.53 -32.19 3.89
N HIS A 85 6.17 -31.32 4.66
CA HIS A 85 6.76 -30.07 4.18
C HIS A 85 8.22 -30.28 3.79
N TYR A 86 8.59 -29.83 2.61
CA TYR A 86 9.93 -29.84 2.05
C TYR A 86 10.34 -28.42 1.68
N SER A 87 11.52 -28.01 2.15
CA SER A 87 12.22 -26.82 1.70
C SER A 87 12.81 -27.07 0.31
N VAL A 88 12.57 -26.15 -0.62
CA VAL A 88 13.06 -26.19 -2.00
C VAL A 88 14.12 -25.11 -2.17
N ALA A 89 15.33 -25.53 -2.54
CA ALA A 89 16.40 -24.64 -2.96
C ALA A 89 16.72 -24.86 -4.45
N LEU A 90 16.96 -23.76 -5.17
CA LEU A 90 17.16 -23.75 -6.61
C LEU A 90 18.49 -23.07 -6.90
N TYR A 91 19.39 -23.78 -7.60
CA TYR A 91 20.72 -23.31 -7.96
C TYR A 91 20.93 -23.40 -9.47
N TYR A 92 21.73 -22.48 -10.00
CA TYR A 92 22.37 -22.65 -11.30
C TYR A 92 23.49 -23.70 -11.20
N GLU A 93 23.93 -24.19 -12.36
CA GLU A 93 25.09 -25.10 -12.49
C GLU A 93 26.38 -24.59 -11.81
N ASP A 94 26.55 -23.26 -11.73
CA ASP A 94 27.67 -22.60 -11.03
C ASP A 94 27.47 -22.45 -9.51
N GLY A 95 26.51 -23.17 -8.93
CA GLY A 95 26.23 -23.19 -7.49
C GLY A 95 25.52 -21.95 -6.95
N ARG A 96 25.27 -20.93 -7.77
CA ARG A 96 24.59 -19.70 -7.31
C ARG A 96 23.07 -19.89 -7.20
N PRO A 97 22.40 -19.27 -6.21
CA PRO A 97 20.95 -19.37 -6.07
C PRO A 97 20.20 -18.71 -7.24
N VAL A 98 19.02 -19.25 -7.57
CA VAL A 98 18.18 -18.77 -8.67
C VAL A 98 17.28 -17.61 -8.22
N ASP A 99 17.74 -16.38 -8.42
CA ASP A 99 16.97 -15.15 -8.13
C ASP A 99 15.73 -14.92 -9.05
N ALA A 100 15.52 -15.79 -10.03
CA ALA A 100 14.54 -15.60 -11.10
C ALA A 100 13.11 -15.99 -10.68
N LYS A 101 12.41 -15.05 -10.02
CA LYS A 101 10.99 -15.22 -9.62
C LYS A 101 10.12 -15.77 -10.76
N GLY A 102 9.44 -16.89 -10.48
CA GLY A 102 8.52 -17.57 -11.39
C GLY A 102 9.11 -18.73 -12.19
N ILE A 103 10.44 -18.92 -12.22
CA ILE A 103 11.06 -20.09 -12.88
C ILE A 103 10.86 -21.36 -12.04
N GLY A 104 10.87 -21.25 -10.70
CA GLY A 104 10.81 -22.40 -9.79
C GLY A 104 9.66 -23.37 -10.06
N ARG A 105 8.46 -22.88 -10.41
CA ARG A 105 7.32 -23.77 -10.73
C ARG A 105 7.65 -24.70 -11.89
N ARG A 106 8.15 -24.14 -13.00
CA ARG A 106 8.55 -24.91 -14.19
C ARG A 106 9.68 -25.90 -13.90
N LEU A 107 10.62 -25.55 -13.02
CA LEU A 107 11.67 -26.48 -12.61
C LEU A 107 11.08 -27.66 -11.82
N ILE A 108 10.20 -27.41 -10.85
CA ILE A 108 9.56 -28.47 -10.07
C ILE A 108 8.60 -29.31 -10.91
N ASP A 109 7.82 -28.70 -11.82
CA ASP A 109 7.00 -29.43 -12.78
C ASP A 109 7.89 -30.34 -13.66
N LYS A 110 9.07 -29.86 -14.10
CA LYS A 110 10.06 -30.66 -14.85
C LYS A 110 10.76 -31.74 -14.00
N VAL A 111 11.01 -31.51 -12.70
CA VAL A 111 11.47 -32.56 -11.77
C VAL A 111 10.42 -33.67 -11.73
N HIS A 112 9.14 -33.33 -11.56
CA HIS A 112 8.06 -34.32 -11.48
C HIS A 112 7.86 -35.10 -12.80
N GLU A 113 7.98 -34.44 -13.95
CA GLU A 113 7.97 -35.10 -15.27
C GLU A 113 9.15 -36.07 -15.47
N THR A 114 10.34 -35.73 -14.96
CA THR A 114 11.60 -36.46 -15.29
C THR A 114 11.95 -37.51 -14.25
N TYR A 115 11.67 -37.23 -12.97
CA TYR A 115 12.06 -38.02 -11.79
C TYR A 115 10.84 -38.48 -10.97
N GLY A 116 9.67 -38.64 -11.63
CA GLY A 116 8.42 -39.04 -10.96
C GLY A 116 8.52 -40.37 -10.20
N SER A 117 9.36 -41.31 -10.66
CA SER A 117 9.72 -42.56 -9.95
C SER A 117 10.39 -42.29 -8.61
N ASP A 118 11.33 -41.35 -8.58
CA ASP A 118 12.15 -41.03 -7.41
C ASP A 118 11.35 -40.24 -6.36
N LEU A 119 10.29 -39.56 -6.81
CA LEU A 119 9.25 -38.98 -5.96
C LEU A 119 8.18 -40.00 -5.52
N ALA A 120 8.33 -41.29 -5.87
CA ALA A 120 7.35 -42.36 -5.65
C ALA A 120 5.94 -42.06 -6.21
N GLY A 121 5.88 -41.38 -7.35
CA GLY A 121 4.63 -41.03 -8.04
C GLY A 121 3.74 -40.02 -7.30
N LYS A 122 4.29 -39.26 -6.34
CA LYS A 122 3.51 -38.40 -5.45
C LYS A 122 3.23 -37.02 -6.03
N ASP A 123 1.94 -36.66 -6.07
CA ASP A 123 1.50 -35.29 -6.28
C ASP A 123 2.02 -34.34 -5.19
N PHE A 124 2.24 -33.09 -5.60
CA PHE A 124 2.80 -32.03 -4.77
C PHE A 124 2.10 -30.68 -4.97
N ALA A 125 2.11 -29.86 -3.92
CA ALA A 125 1.67 -28.48 -3.93
C ALA A 125 2.84 -27.58 -3.55
N TYR A 126 3.30 -26.75 -4.48
CA TYR A 126 4.43 -25.85 -4.30
C TYR A 126 3.97 -24.39 -4.17
N ASP A 127 4.57 -23.61 -3.27
CA ASP A 127 4.22 -22.19 -3.07
C ASP A 127 4.75 -21.27 -4.19
N GLY A 128 5.69 -21.77 -5.00
CA GLY A 128 6.32 -21.04 -6.11
C GLY A 128 7.61 -20.30 -5.72
N GLU A 129 8.05 -20.44 -4.48
CA GLU A 129 9.27 -19.85 -3.93
C GLU A 129 10.13 -20.92 -3.20
N LYS A 130 9.73 -21.39 -2.01
CA LYS A 130 10.58 -22.26 -1.15
C LYS A 130 9.88 -23.45 -0.51
N SER A 131 8.55 -23.54 -0.54
CA SER A 131 7.81 -24.51 0.28
C SER A 131 7.03 -25.47 -0.61
N LEU A 132 7.34 -26.77 -0.55
CA LEU A 132 6.65 -27.84 -1.25
C LEU A 132 6.00 -28.79 -0.25
N PHE A 133 4.77 -29.21 -0.53
CA PHE A 133 3.98 -30.07 0.34
C PHE A 133 3.52 -31.32 -0.43
N THR A 134 3.58 -32.48 0.22
CA THR A 134 3.08 -33.76 -0.29
C THR A 134 2.21 -34.47 0.75
N ILE A 135 1.48 -35.49 0.30
CA ILE A 135 0.68 -36.37 1.17
C ILE A 135 1.44 -37.68 1.33
N GLY A 136 1.92 -37.93 2.56
CA GLY A 136 2.89 -39.00 2.85
C GLY A 136 4.33 -38.65 2.43
N ALA A 137 5.32 -39.19 3.14
CA ALA A 137 6.74 -38.90 2.92
C ALA A 137 7.25 -39.25 1.51
N LEU A 138 8.09 -38.40 0.93
CA LEU A 138 8.96 -38.73 -0.21
C LEU A 138 10.04 -39.75 0.23
N PRO A 139 10.61 -40.56 -0.68
CA PRO A 139 11.48 -41.69 -0.32
C PRO A 139 12.77 -41.35 0.44
N ARG A 140 13.24 -40.10 0.38
CA ARG A 140 14.42 -39.62 1.09
C ARG A 140 14.16 -38.26 1.73
N ASN A 141 14.80 -38.00 2.88
CA ASN A 141 14.72 -36.71 3.57
C ASN A 141 15.44 -35.58 2.83
N LYS A 142 16.46 -35.90 2.02
CA LYS A 142 17.12 -34.96 1.12
C LYS A 142 17.25 -35.59 -0.26
N MET A 143 16.90 -34.83 -1.30
CA MET A 143 16.98 -35.23 -2.71
C MET A 143 17.55 -34.07 -3.51
N GLU A 144 18.38 -34.39 -4.50
CA GLU A 144 18.99 -33.41 -5.40
C GLU A 144 18.77 -33.87 -6.83
N PHE A 145 18.20 -33.01 -7.66
CA PHE A 145 17.84 -33.29 -9.05
C PHE A 145 18.54 -32.32 -9.98
N THR A 146 19.07 -32.84 -11.09
CA THR A 146 19.67 -32.03 -12.15
C THR A 146 18.67 -31.89 -13.28
N VAL A 147 18.10 -30.69 -13.43
CA VAL A 147 17.05 -30.38 -14.40
C VAL A 147 17.65 -29.60 -15.56
N LEU A 148 17.64 -30.18 -16.75
CA LEU A 148 17.84 -29.44 -17.99
C LEU A 148 16.53 -28.75 -18.36
N LEU A 149 16.50 -27.43 -18.21
CA LEU A 149 15.42 -26.61 -18.73
C LEU A 149 15.89 -26.00 -20.05
N ASP A 150 15.31 -26.47 -21.17
CA ASP A 150 15.50 -25.84 -22.47
C ASP A 150 15.21 -24.34 -22.37
N SER A 151 16.14 -23.51 -22.85
CA SER A 151 15.96 -22.05 -22.86
C SER A 151 15.04 -21.59 -23.98
N PHE A 152 13.82 -22.14 -23.99
CA PHE A 152 12.69 -21.39 -24.52
C PHE A 152 12.53 -20.14 -23.65
N SER A 153 12.80 -18.99 -24.25
CA SER A 153 12.34 -17.71 -23.73
C SER A 153 10.80 -17.71 -23.90
N SER A 154 10.17 -18.27 -22.85
CA SER A 154 8.81 -18.82 -22.65
C SER A 154 8.04 -19.50 -23.80
N ASN A 155 7.56 -20.72 -23.51
CA ASN A 155 6.52 -21.53 -24.16
C ASN A 155 6.53 -21.62 -25.71
N ARG A 156 7.02 -22.77 -26.22
CA ARG A 156 6.63 -23.32 -27.52
C ARG A 156 5.99 -24.71 -27.32
N ASN A 157 4.85 -24.93 -27.95
CA ASN A 157 4.41 -26.28 -28.36
C ASN A 157 4.73 -26.45 -29.85
N SER A 158 5.11 -27.66 -30.23
CA SER A 158 5.16 -28.11 -31.63
C SER A 158 3.91 -28.93 -31.96
N GLY A 159 3.44 -28.89 -33.21
CA GLY A 159 2.30 -29.70 -33.66
C GLY A 159 1.98 -29.55 -35.15
N ASN A 160 2.56 -30.46 -35.95
CA ASN A 160 2.21 -30.88 -37.32
C ASN A 160 2.37 -29.90 -38.52
N GLY A 161 3.02 -30.41 -39.59
CA GLY A 161 3.00 -29.89 -40.97
C GLY A 161 1.83 -30.46 -41.77
N SER A 162 1.74 -30.43 -43.10
CA SER A 162 2.69 -30.10 -44.22
C SER A 162 1.80 -29.67 -45.43
N PRO A 163 2.22 -29.62 -46.73
CA PRO A 163 3.55 -29.67 -47.38
C PRO A 163 3.76 -28.49 -48.38
N VAL A 164 4.58 -28.71 -49.43
CA VAL A 164 4.89 -27.88 -50.62
C VAL A 164 6.10 -26.95 -50.49
N GLY A 165 7.15 -27.27 -51.25
CA GLY A 165 8.40 -26.52 -51.37
C GLY A 165 9.63 -27.42 -51.54
N ASN A 166 9.94 -27.84 -52.76
CA ASN A 166 11.12 -28.66 -53.04
C ASN A 166 12.41 -27.87 -52.79
N GLY A 167 13.17 -28.25 -51.76
CA GLY A 167 14.51 -27.74 -51.49
C GLY A 167 15.15 -28.48 -50.33
N SER A 168 16.23 -29.22 -50.57
CA SER A 168 16.99 -29.90 -49.52
C SER A 168 17.58 -28.88 -48.54
N PRO A 169 17.33 -28.97 -47.22
CA PRO A 169 17.89 -28.05 -46.26
C PRO A 169 19.38 -28.31 -46.05
N ASN A 170 20.21 -27.28 -46.23
CA ASN A 170 21.66 -27.36 -46.11
C ASN A 170 22.12 -27.80 -44.70
N GLU A 171 23.24 -28.52 -44.64
CA GLU A 171 23.92 -28.94 -43.39
C GLU A 171 24.21 -27.77 -42.44
N THR A 172 24.42 -26.56 -42.99
CA THR A 172 24.68 -25.33 -42.23
C THR A 172 23.45 -24.87 -41.44
N ASP A 173 22.22 -25.04 -41.94
CA ASP A 173 21.01 -24.68 -41.19
C ASP A 173 20.73 -25.66 -40.05
N LYS A 174 21.00 -26.97 -40.24
CA LYS A 174 20.97 -27.96 -39.16
C LYS A 174 21.94 -27.60 -38.02
N LYS A 175 23.14 -27.10 -38.35
CA LYS A 175 24.13 -26.63 -37.35
C LYS A 175 23.81 -25.25 -36.76
N ARG A 176 23.15 -24.35 -37.50
CA ARG A 176 22.73 -23.03 -36.98
C ARG A 176 21.53 -23.16 -36.03
N MET A 177 20.60 -24.08 -36.30
CA MET A 177 19.53 -24.47 -35.37
C MET A 177 20.09 -25.01 -34.04
N ARG A 178 21.13 -25.84 -34.07
CA ARG A 178 21.76 -26.42 -32.86
C ARG A 178 22.37 -25.40 -31.89
N ARG A 179 22.64 -24.15 -32.29
CA ARG A 179 23.21 -23.12 -31.39
C ARG A 179 22.17 -22.17 -30.77
N ALA A 180 20.89 -22.26 -31.15
CA ALA A 180 19.81 -21.44 -30.58
C ALA A 180 19.14 -22.06 -29.33
N PHE A 181 19.50 -23.30 -28.98
CA PHE A 181 18.99 -24.04 -27.82
C PHE A 181 20.12 -24.27 -26.81
N GLN A 182 20.36 -23.29 -25.93
CA GLN A 182 21.20 -23.54 -24.75
C GLN A 182 20.30 -24.01 -23.60
N SER A 183 20.02 -25.31 -23.53
CA SER A 183 19.45 -25.93 -22.33
C SER A 183 20.27 -25.49 -21.13
N LYS A 184 19.63 -24.91 -20.11
CA LYS A 184 20.31 -24.53 -18.87
C LYS A 184 20.12 -25.61 -17.85
N THR A 185 21.23 -26.10 -17.31
CA THR A 185 21.26 -26.99 -16.17
C THR A 185 20.92 -26.21 -14.90
N PHE A 186 19.97 -26.72 -14.14
CA PHE A 186 19.61 -26.23 -12.81
C PHE A 186 19.72 -27.39 -11.82
N LYS A 187 20.26 -27.11 -10.64
CA LYS A 187 20.24 -28.05 -9.52
C LYS A 187 19.07 -27.69 -8.60
N VAL A 188 18.17 -28.64 -8.38
CA VAL A 188 17.01 -28.53 -7.49
C VAL A 188 17.28 -29.38 -6.27
N GLU A 189 17.34 -28.77 -5.10
CA GLU A 189 17.45 -29.47 -3.82
C GLU A 189 16.10 -29.44 -3.10
N MET A 190 15.67 -30.61 -2.63
CA MET A 190 14.46 -30.81 -1.83
C MET A 190 14.82 -31.45 -0.50
N SER A 191 14.62 -30.72 0.60
CA SER A 191 15.03 -31.13 1.94
C SER A 191 13.83 -31.08 2.89
N PHE A 192 13.55 -32.19 3.57
CA PHE A 192 12.45 -32.34 4.52
C PHE A 192 12.58 -31.34 5.66
N ALA A 193 11.47 -30.66 5.98
CA ALA A 193 11.42 -29.60 6.97
C ALA A 193 10.49 -29.92 8.15
N ALA A 194 9.26 -30.38 7.90
CA ALA A 194 8.28 -30.64 8.98
C ALA A 194 7.17 -31.62 8.58
N LYS A 195 6.52 -32.23 9.59
CA LYS A 195 5.21 -32.89 9.43
C LYS A 195 4.14 -31.98 10.03
N ILE A 196 3.08 -31.71 9.27
CA ILE A 196 1.92 -30.92 9.73
C ILE A 196 0.73 -31.88 9.84
N PRO A 197 0.19 -32.14 11.05
CA PRO A 197 -0.89 -33.12 11.24
C PRO A 197 -2.20 -32.59 10.67
N MET A 198 -2.89 -33.38 9.85
CA MET A 198 -4.20 -32.99 9.28
C MET A 198 -5.28 -32.81 10.35
N GLN A 199 -5.14 -33.50 11.49
CA GLN A 199 -5.98 -33.29 12.68
C GLN A 199 -5.94 -31.85 13.22
N ALA A 200 -4.91 -31.05 12.90
CA ALA A 200 -4.88 -29.63 13.23
C ALA A 200 -5.98 -28.82 12.51
N ILE A 201 -6.52 -29.32 11.39
CA ILE A 201 -7.71 -28.72 10.77
C ILE A 201 -8.93 -28.91 11.70
N ALA A 202 -9.07 -30.06 12.35
CA ALA A 202 -10.14 -30.27 13.33
C ALA A 202 -9.95 -29.38 14.59
N ALA A 203 -8.71 -29.04 14.96
CA ALA A 203 -8.44 -28.03 15.98
C ALA A 203 -8.88 -26.62 15.53
N ALA A 204 -8.58 -26.22 14.30
CA ALA A 204 -9.10 -24.96 13.72
C ALA A 204 -10.63 -24.91 13.73
N LEU A 205 -11.31 -26.01 13.41
CA LEU A 205 -12.78 -26.09 13.44
C LEU A 205 -13.38 -25.96 14.84
N ARG A 206 -12.64 -26.38 15.89
CA ARG A 206 -12.98 -26.09 17.29
C ARG A 206 -12.59 -24.67 17.72
N GLY A 207 -11.97 -23.88 16.85
CA GLY A 207 -11.43 -22.54 17.14
C GLY A 207 -10.15 -22.54 17.98
N GLN A 208 -9.48 -23.68 18.10
CA GLN A 208 -8.17 -23.80 18.75
C GLN A 208 -7.09 -23.38 17.75
N GLU A 209 -6.81 -22.08 17.67
CA GLU A 209 -5.74 -21.56 16.82
C GLU A 209 -4.36 -21.98 17.36
N SER A 210 -3.61 -22.68 16.51
CA SER A 210 -2.21 -23.06 16.69
C SER A 210 -1.46 -22.83 15.39
N GLU A 211 -0.14 -22.73 15.45
CA GLU A 211 0.71 -22.62 14.25
C GLU A 211 0.44 -23.76 13.26
N ASN A 212 0.36 -25.00 13.76
CA ASN A 212 -0.01 -26.19 12.98
C ASN A 212 -1.37 -26.06 12.29
N SER A 213 -2.37 -25.43 12.93
CA SER A 213 -3.70 -25.28 12.33
C SER A 213 -3.75 -24.19 11.25
N GLN A 214 -2.96 -23.12 11.41
CA GLN A 214 -2.80 -22.08 10.39
C GLN A 214 -2.03 -22.61 9.18
N GLU A 215 -0.92 -23.32 9.40
CA GLU A 215 -0.15 -23.95 8.32
C GLU A 215 -0.95 -25.05 7.62
N ALA A 216 -1.74 -25.87 8.33
CA ALA A 216 -2.60 -26.86 7.68
C ALA A 216 -3.63 -26.24 6.72
N LEU A 217 -4.27 -25.12 7.09
CA LEU A 217 -5.15 -24.38 6.19
C LEU A 217 -4.37 -23.75 5.02
N ARG A 218 -3.18 -23.21 5.28
CA ARG A 218 -2.27 -22.66 4.26
C ARG A 218 -1.87 -23.70 3.22
N VAL A 219 -1.62 -24.96 3.60
CA VAL A 219 -1.33 -26.04 2.65
C VAL A 219 -2.49 -26.24 1.67
N LEU A 220 -3.74 -26.28 2.16
CA LEU A 220 -4.92 -26.40 1.29
C LEU A 220 -5.03 -25.23 0.30
N ASP A 221 -4.75 -24.03 0.78
CA ASP A 221 -4.69 -22.78 0.01
C ASP A 221 -3.55 -22.80 -1.05
N ILE A 222 -2.45 -23.50 -0.80
CA ILE A 222 -1.35 -23.71 -1.76
C ILE A 222 -1.72 -24.76 -2.81
N ILE A 223 -2.51 -25.80 -2.47
CA ILE A 223 -3.06 -26.76 -3.45
C ILE A 223 -3.92 -26.03 -4.49
N LEU A 224 -4.86 -25.18 -4.07
CA LEU A 224 -5.69 -24.37 -4.99
C LEU A 224 -4.84 -23.51 -5.92
N ARG A 225 -3.75 -22.94 -5.40
CA ARG A 225 -2.83 -22.06 -6.12
C ARG A 225 -1.93 -22.83 -7.10
N GLN A 226 -1.54 -24.07 -6.79
CA GLN A 226 -0.84 -24.96 -7.73
C GLN A 226 -1.78 -25.45 -8.83
N HIS A 227 -3.03 -25.79 -8.51
CA HIS A 227 -4.06 -26.13 -9.52
C HIS A 227 -4.28 -25.00 -10.53
N ALA A 228 -4.49 -23.77 -10.06
CA ALA A 228 -4.61 -22.60 -10.92
C ALA A 228 -3.32 -22.32 -11.74
N ALA A 229 -2.15 -22.63 -11.20
CA ALA A 229 -0.87 -22.51 -11.91
C ALA A 229 -0.79 -23.49 -13.09
N LYS A 230 -1.16 -24.77 -12.86
CA LYS A 230 -1.23 -25.82 -13.91
C LYS A 230 -2.19 -25.43 -15.05
N GLN A 231 -3.26 -24.69 -14.74
CA GLN A 231 -4.21 -24.15 -15.72
C GLN A 231 -3.73 -22.87 -16.44
N GLY A 232 -2.50 -22.42 -16.22
CA GLY A 232 -1.93 -21.24 -16.89
C GLY A 232 -2.49 -19.89 -16.42
N CYS A 233 -3.12 -19.83 -15.24
CA CYS A 233 -3.63 -18.57 -14.69
C CYS A 233 -2.52 -17.61 -14.28
N LEU A 234 -2.77 -16.31 -14.43
CA LEU A 234 -2.05 -15.28 -13.69
C LEU A 234 -2.48 -15.35 -12.21
N LEU A 235 -1.51 -15.57 -11.33
CA LEU A 235 -1.71 -15.67 -9.89
C LEU A 235 -1.40 -14.31 -9.22
N VAL A 236 -2.35 -13.75 -8.50
CA VAL A 236 -2.16 -12.52 -7.70
C VAL A 236 -2.67 -12.79 -6.29
N ARG A 237 -1.76 -13.09 -5.35
CA ARG A 237 -2.09 -13.64 -4.02
C ARG A 237 -2.93 -14.92 -4.20
N GLN A 238 -4.12 -14.97 -3.61
CA GLN A 238 -5.11 -16.05 -3.78
C GLN A 238 -6.23 -15.71 -4.79
N SER A 239 -5.96 -14.77 -5.71
CA SER A 239 -6.83 -14.53 -6.87
C SER A 239 -6.20 -15.04 -8.17
N PHE A 240 -7.00 -15.71 -8.99
CA PHE A 240 -6.59 -16.42 -10.20
C PHE A 240 -7.30 -15.84 -11.43
N PHE A 241 -6.53 -15.58 -12.49
CA PHE A 241 -6.98 -14.85 -13.68
C PHE A 241 -6.62 -15.63 -14.96
N HIS A 242 -7.65 -16.11 -15.66
CA HIS A 242 -7.52 -16.92 -16.87
C HIS A 242 -7.20 -16.08 -18.12
N ASN A 243 -6.41 -16.62 -19.06
CA ASN A 243 -6.12 -15.99 -20.35
C ASN A 243 -7.29 -16.14 -21.33
N ASN A 244 -8.43 -15.53 -21.03
CA ASN A 244 -9.63 -15.59 -21.85
C ASN A 244 -10.07 -14.16 -22.23
N PRO A 245 -10.11 -13.80 -23.53
CA PRO A 245 -10.58 -12.48 -23.97
C PRO A 245 -11.99 -12.11 -23.46
N LYS A 246 -12.88 -13.07 -23.20
CA LYS A 246 -14.21 -12.83 -22.61
C LYS A 246 -14.15 -12.27 -21.17
N ASN A 247 -13.02 -12.44 -20.48
CA ASN A 247 -12.77 -11.89 -19.14
C ASN A 247 -12.10 -10.51 -19.19
N TYR A 248 -11.75 -10.00 -20.39
CA TYR A 248 -11.06 -8.73 -20.56
C TYR A 248 -12.04 -7.58 -20.80
N VAL A 249 -11.68 -6.42 -20.26
CA VAL A 249 -12.50 -5.21 -20.24
C VAL A 249 -11.56 -4.04 -20.51
N ASP A 250 -11.73 -3.31 -21.60
CA ASP A 250 -10.90 -2.14 -21.87
C ASP A 250 -11.15 -1.01 -20.85
N LEU A 251 -10.07 -0.40 -20.35
CA LEU A 251 -10.06 0.74 -19.44
C LEU A 251 -9.50 2.02 -20.10
N GLY A 252 -9.04 1.92 -21.35
CA GLY A 252 -8.36 2.97 -22.10
C GLY A 252 -6.85 3.01 -21.83
N GLY A 253 -6.09 3.53 -22.80
CA GLY A 253 -4.65 3.76 -22.69
C GLY A 253 -3.79 2.48 -22.65
N GLY A 254 -4.22 1.43 -23.37
CA GLY A 254 -3.52 0.14 -23.45
C GLY A 254 -3.61 -0.73 -22.18
N VAL A 255 -4.53 -0.41 -21.27
CA VAL A 255 -4.72 -1.13 -20.00
C VAL A 255 -6.08 -1.80 -19.98
N LEU A 256 -6.12 -3.10 -19.69
CA LEU A 256 -7.34 -3.89 -19.59
C LEU A 256 -7.59 -4.29 -18.12
N GLY A 257 -8.85 -4.29 -17.71
CA GLY A 257 -9.32 -5.04 -16.55
C GLY A 257 -9.48 -6.51 -16.94
N CYS A 258 -8.89 -7.41 -16.15
CA CYS A 258 -9.03 -8.85 -16.29
C CYS A 258 -9.84 -9.39 -15.11
N ARG A 259 -11.00 -9.96 -15.42
CA ARG A 259 -11.88 -10.63 -14.47
C ARG A 259 -11.32 -12.02 -14.12
N GLY A 260 -11.45 -12.37 -12.84
CA GLY A 260 -11.02 -13.64 -12.27
C GLY A 260 -11.75 -13.86 -10.94
N PHE A 261 -11.19 -14.71 -10.09
CA PHE A 261 -11.81 -15.05 -8.80
C PHE A 261 -10.76 -15.23 -7.72
N HIS A 262 -11.12 -14.87 -6.49
CA HIS A 262 -10.45 -15.26 -5.26
C HIS A 262 -10.95 -16.63 -4.82
N SER A 263 -10.09 -17.45 -4.23
CA SER A 263 -10.46 -18.73 -3.61
C SER A 263 -9.59 -18.99 -2.38
N SER A 264 -10.18 -19.27 -1.22
CA SER A 264 -9.44 -19.63 0.00
C SER A 264 -10.26 -20.50 0.96
N PHE A 265 -9.62 -21.45 1.63
CA PHE A 265 -10.24 -22.24 2.69
C PHE A 265 -10.37 -21.45 4.00
N ARG A 266 -11.45 -21.71 4.75
CA ARG A 266 -11.79 -21.05 6.02
C ARG A 266 -12.40 -22.04 7.00
N ALA A 267 -11.87 -22.08 8.22
CA ALA A 267 -12.44 -22.82 9.34
C ALA A 267 -13.50 -21.96 10.04
N LEU A 268 -14.76 -22.38 10.01
CA LEU A 268 -15.92 -21.60 10.43
C LEU A 268 -16.80 -22.45 11.36
N GLN A 269 -17.76 -21.82 12.05
CA GLN A 269 -18.74 -22.53 12.89
C GLN A 269 -19.52 -23.62 12.15
N GLY A 270 -19.79 -23.43 10.86
CA GLY A 270 -20.46 -24.40 9.99
C GLY A 270 -19.56 -25.51 9.44
N GLY A 271 -18.31 -25.60 9.89
CA GLY A 271 -17.29 -26.52 9.39
C GLY A 271 -16.26 -25.85 8.48
N LEU A 272 -15.49 -26.67 7.75
CA LEU A 272 -14.55 -26.16 6.75
C LEU A 272 -15.34 -25.65 5.54
N SER A 273 -14.89 -24.53 4.98
CA SER A 273 -15.55 -23.91 3.81
C SER A 273 -14.54 -23.34 2.83
N LEU A 274 -14.84 -23.45 1.53
CA LEU A 274 -14.15 -22.72 0.47
C LEU A 274 -14.90 -21.40 0.21
N ASN A 275 -14.26 -20.27 0.48
CA ASN A 275 -14.78 -18.94 0.17
C ASN A 275 -14.28 -18.50 -1.21
N MET A 276 -15.20 -18.28 -2.17
CA MET A 276 -14.86 -17.84 -3.52
C MET A 276 -15.53 -16.51 -3.87
N ASP A 277 -14.77 -15.52 -4.34
CA ASP A 277 -15.32 -14.19 -4.67
C ASP A 277 -14.84 -13.69 -6.04
N GLY A 278 -15.65 -12.89 -6.73
CA GLY A 278 -15.26 -12.27 -7.99
C GLY A 278 -14.15 -11.23 -7.77
N SER A 279 -13.10 -11.28 -8.59
CA SER A 279 -11.91 -10.42 -8.48
C SER A 279 -11.60 -9.79 -9.84
N THR A 280 -11.06 -8.57 -9.86
CA THR A 280 -10.59 -7.92 -11.10
C THR A 280 -9.21 -7.33 -10.88
N THR A 281 -8.27 -7.66 -11.77
CA THR A 281 -6.90 -7.12 -11.75
C THR A 281 -6.63 -6.35 -13.04
N THR A 282 -5.63 -5.49 -13.05
CA THR A 282 -5.24 -4.72 -14.24
C THR A 282 -4.11 -5.42 -14.98
N ILE A 283 -4.31 -5.69 -16.28
CA ILE A 283 -3.31 -6.23 -17.18
C ILE A 283 -3.01 -5.23 -18.31
N ILE A 284 -1.89 -5.44 -18.98
CA ILE A 284 -1.50 -4.73 -20.19
C ILE A 284 -2.18 -5.42 -21.38
N GLN A 285 -2.64 -4.61 -22.34
CA GLN A 285 -3.19 -5.11 -23.58
C GLN A 285 -2.11 -5.89 -24.36
N PRO A 286 -2.33 -7.18 -24.69
CA PRO A 286 -1.44 -7.93 -25.57
C PRO A 286 -1.59 -7.46 -27.02
N GLY A 287 -0.55 -7.60 -27.81
CA GLY A 287 -0.48 -7.08 -29.19
C GLY A 287 0.80 -6.29 -29.44
N PRO A 288 0.92 -5.55 -30.56
CA PRO A 288 2.11 -4.79 -30.90
C PRO A 288 2.52 -3.82 -29.78
N LEU A 289 3.82 -3.77 -29.50
CA LEU A 289 4.37 -2.92 -28.43
C LEU A 289 4.12 -1.43 -28.71
N ILE A 290 4.12 -1.04 -29.99
CA ILE A 290 3.92 0.35 -30.40
C ILE A 290 2.50 0.83 -30.11
N ASP A 291 1.47 0.02 -30.37
CA ASP A 291 0.05 0.36 -30.15
C ASP A 291 -0.21 0.65 -28.68
N PHE A 292 0.36 -0.17 -27.80
CA PHE A 292 0.33 0.05 -26.36
C PHE A 292 0.98 1.39 -25.97
N LEU A 293 2.12 1.76 -26.56
CA LEU A 293 2.79 3.04 -26.27
C LEU A 293 1.99 4.24 -26.78
N ILE A 294 1.46 4.16 -28.00
CA ILE A 294 0.59 5.18 -28.62
C ILE A 294 -0.62 5.42 -27.71
N ALA A 295 -1.35 4.36 -27.36
CA ALA A 295 -2.51 4.44 -26.48
C ALA A 295 -2.14 4.94 -25.07
N ASN A 296 -1.08 4.41 -24.45
CA ASN A 296 -0.71 4.77 -23.08
C ASN A 296 -0.23 6.22 -22.93
N GLN A 297 0.31 6.81 -24.00
CA GLN A 297 0.73 8.20 -24.01
C GLN A 297 -0.32 9.16 -24.60
N ASN A 298 -1.39 8.63 -25.21
CA ASN A 298 -2.43 9.41 -25.90
C ASN A 298 -1.85 10.31 -27.00
N VAL A 299 -1.00 9.70 -27.84
CA VAL A 299 -0.43 10.31 -29.06
C VAL A 299 -1.04 9.65 -30.30
N SER A 300 -0.90 10.26 -31.47
CA SER A 300 -1.48 9.73 -32.72
C SER A 300 -0.49 8.99 -33.62
N ASN A 301 0.82 9.14 -33.37
CA ASN A 301 1.87 8.68 -34.28
C ASN A 301 3.11 8.22 -33.46
N PRO A 302 3.75 7.07 -33.79
CA PRO A 302 5.02 6.61 -33.18
C PRO A 302 6.07 7.69 -32.89
N PHE A 303 6.27 8.66 -33.79
CA PHE A 303 7.29 9.70 -33.64
C PHE A 303 7.00 10.73 -32.54
N GLN A 304 5.78 10.76 -31.99
CA GLN A 304 5.38 11.65 -30.87
C GLN A 304 5.57 11.01 -29.48
N ILE A 305 6.08 9.77 -29.41
CA ILE A 305 6.26 9.03 -28.15
C ILE A 305 7.39 9.65 -27.31
N ASP A 306 7.09 10.07 -26.08
CA ASP A 306 8.14 10.35 -25.08
C ASP A 306 8.79 9.01 -24.67
N TRP A 307 9.98 8.76 -25.22
CA TRP A 307 10.76 7.54 -24.96
C TRP A 307 11.30 7.45 -23.52
N ALA A 308 11.48 8.57 -22.81
CA ALA A 308 11.88 8.57 -21.39
C ALA A 308 10.70 8.16 -20.48
N LYS A 309 9.46 8.49 -20.85
CA LYS A 309 8.24 7.92 -20.25
C LYS A 309 8.04 6.47 -20.67
N ALA A 310 8.22 6.13 -21.96
CA ALA A 310 8.11 4.76 -22.46
C ALA A 310 9.05 3.79 -21.73
N LYS A 311 10.34 4.16 -21.56
CA LYS A 311 11.36 3.38 -20.84
C LYS A 311 10.95 3.04 -19.40
N ARG A 312 10.24 3.95 -18.71
CA ARG A 312 9.71 3.74 -17.34
C ARG A 312 8.47 2.84 -17.32
N THR A 313 7.65 2.89 -18.37
CA THR A 313 6.44 2.07 -18.52
C THR A 313 6.77 0.63 -18.93
N MET A 314 7.69 0.45 -19.88
CA MET A 314 8.10 -0.86 -20.42
C MET A 314 9.06 -1.67 -19.54
N LYS A 315 9.63 -1.07 -18.49
CA LYS A 315 10.59 -1.73 -17.60
C LYS A 315 10.01 -3.05 -17.05
N ASN A 316 10.72 -4.15 -17.30
CA ASN A 316 10.35 -5.53 -16.92
C ASN A 316 9.15 -6.15 -17.65
N LEU A 317 8.59 -5.51 -18.67
CA LEU A 317 7.59 -6.16 -19.52
C LEU A 317 8.24 -7.27 -20.36
N ARG A 318 7.43 -8.25 -20.75
CA ARG A 318 7.80 -9.32 -21.65
C ARG A 318 7.16 -9.10 -23.02
N ILE A 319 7.92 -9.38 -24.06
CA ILE A 319 7.53 -9.26 -25.46
C ILE A 319 7.88 -10.53 -26.21
N LYS A 320 7.10 -10.89 -27.21
CA LYS A 320 7.39 -11.87 -28.24
C LYS A 320 7.94 -11.15 -29.46
N VAL A 321 8.96 -11.71 -30.10
CA VAL A 321 9.63 -11.09 -31.25
C VAL A 321 9.30 -11.83 -32.54
N SER A 322 8.88 -11.11 -33.58
CA SER A 322 8.65 -11.66 -34.92
C SER A 322 9.94 -11.64 -35.76
N PRO A 323 10.22 -12.63 -36.63
CA PRO A 323 9.48 -13.87 -36.87
C PRO A 323 9.91 -15.03 -35.95
N THR A 324 10.95 -14.86 -35.11
CA THR A 324 11.52 -15.97 -34.31
C THR A 324 10.56 -16.52 -33.25
N ASN A 325 9.50 -15.79 -32.94
CA ASN A 325 8.51 -16.11 -31.91
C ASN A 325 9.11 -16.31 -30.50
N GLN A 326 10.29 -15.74 -30.23
CA GLN A 326 11.00 -15.83 -28.94
C GLN A 326 10.50 -14.75 -27.97
N GLU A 327 10.23 -15.11 -26.71
CA GLU A 327 9.75 -14.17 -25.69
C GLU A 327 10.85 -13.60 -24.79
N TYR A 328 11.14 -12.31 -24.89
CA TYR A 328 12.16 -11.63 -24.11
C TYR A 328 11.59 -10.72 -23.02
N ARG A 329 12.37 -10.44 -21.97
CA ARG A 329 12.08 -9.39 -21.00
C ARG A 329 12.83 -8.12 -21.38
N ILE A 330 12.10 -7.00 -21.49
CA ILE A 330 12.67 -5.68 -21.80
C ILE A 330 13.55 -5.23 -20.63
N THR A 331 14.83 -4.99 -20.92
CA THR A 331 15.82 -4.46 -19.98
C THR A 331 16.04 -2.96 -20.18
N GLY A 332 15.85 -2.45 -21.39
CA GLY A 332 15.97 -1.02 -21.68
C GLY A 332 15.62 -0.64 -23.12
N LEU A 333 16.24 0.46 -23.58
CA LEU A 333 16.19 0.98 -24.95
C LEU A 333 17.64 1.22 -25.41
N SER A 334 17.87 1.33 -26.72
CA SER A 334 19.09 1.94 -27.27
C SER A 334 19.21 3.42 -26.89
N GLU A 335 20.39 3.98 -27.12
CA GLU A 335 20.63 5.43 -27.01
C GLU A 335 20.35 6.13 -28.35
N ASN A 336 20.71 5.47 -29.48
CA ASN A 336 20.52 5.99 -30.83
C ASN A 336 19.29 5.35 -31.54
N SER A 337 18.93 5.87 -32.71
CA SER A 337 17.90 5.31 -33.60
C SER A 337 18.30 3.94 -34.16
N CYS A 338 17.37 3.19 -34.77
CA CYS A 338 17.66 1.90 -35.40
C CYS A 338 18.65 2.01 -36.58
N LYS A 339 18.65 3.13 -37.31
CA LYS A 339 19.60 3.45 -38.38
C LYS A 339 21.01 3.74 -37.87
N GLU A 340 21.16 4.30 -36.67
CA GLU A 340 22.46 4.72 -36.11
C GLU A 340 23.01 3.75 -35.04
N GLN A 341 22.15 2.89 -34.48
CA GLN A 341 22.55 1.94 -33.45
C GLN A 341 23.32 0.79 -34.08
N MET A 342 24.64 0.75 -33.85
CA MET A 342 25.50 -0.34 -34.32
C MET A 342 25.60 -1.49 -33.30
N PHE A 343 25.98 -2.66 -33.80
CA PHE A 343 26.49 -3.79 -33.01
C PHE A 343 27.47 -4.64 -33.84
N SER A 344 28.42 -5.30 -33.18
CA SER A 344 29.42 -6.14 -33.84
C SER A 344 28.83 -7.49 -34.24
N LEU A 345 28.72 -7.74 -35.55
CA LEU A 345 28.32 -9.01 -36.14
C LEU A 345 29.55 -9.86 -36.43
N LYS A 346 29.57 -11.11 -35.95
CA LYS A 346 30.62 -12.08 -36.26
C LYS A 346 30.25 -12.89 -37.49
N SER A 347 31.03 -12.74 -38.56
CA SER A 347 31.01 -13.63 -39.71
C SER A 347 32.08 -14.71 -39.58
N ARG A 348 32.06 -15.69 -40.48
CA ARG A 348 33.21 -16.56 -40.74
C ARG A 348 33.86 -16.09 -42.02
N SER A 349 35.19 -15.99 -42.01
CA SER A 349 35.95 -15.81 -43.25
C SER A 349 35.74 -17.02 -44.18
N ALA A 350 35.95 -16.83 -45.48
CA ALA A 350 35.82 -17.87 -46.50
C ALA A 350 36.72 -19.09 -46.20
N ASP A 351 37.89 -18.87 -45.59
CA ASP A 351 38.88 -19.90 -45.25
C ASP A 351 38.59 -20.64 -43.92
N GLY A 352 37.43 -20.39 -43.30
CA GLY A 352 36.86 -21.22 -42.22
C GLY A 352 37.51 -21.12 -40.83
N ASN A 353 38.77 -20.67 -40.74
CA ASN A 353 39.53 -20.61 -39.49
C ASN A 353 39.30 -19.31 -38.69
N ASP A 354 39.20 -18.15 -39.35
CA ASP A 354 39.06 -16.86 -38.67
C ASP A 354 37.62 -16.33 -38.59
N VAL A 355 37.33 -15.64 -37.49
CA VAL A 355 36.03 -15.07 -37.14
C VAL A 355 36.13 -13.55 -37.11
N GLU A 356 36.04 -12.95 -38.29
CA GLU A 356 35.97 -11.50 -38.44
C GLU A 356 34.70 -10.93 -37.80
N SER A 357 34.86 -9.84 -37.06
CA SER A 357 33.76 -9.07 -36.51
C SER A 357 33.74 -7.68 -37.14
N PHE A 358 32.65 -7.37 -37.85
CA PHE A 358 32.40 -6.03 -38.38
C PHE A 358 31.20 -5.42 -37.66
N ASP A 359 31.19 -4.10 -37.52
CA ASP A 359 30.04 -3.38 -36.97
C ASP A 359 29.00 -3.12 -38.07
N ILE A 360 27.74 -3.38 -37.76
CA ILE A 360 26.59 -3.16 -38.64
C ILE A 360 25.48 -2.46 -37.85
N THR A 361 24.69 -1.62 -38.51
CA THR A 361 23.52 -1.00 -37.89
C THR A 361 22.43 -2.05 -37.64
N VAL A 362 21.56 -1.82 -36.64
CA VAL A 362 20.40 -2.69 -36.42
C VAL A 362 19.47 -2.66 -37.62
N TYR A 363 19.30 -1.50 -38.27
CA TYR A 363 18.47 -1.36 -39.47
C TYR A 363 19.00 -2.24 -40.63
N ASP A 364 20.27 -2.08 -41.01
CA ASP A 364 20.87 -2.83 -42.13
C ASP A 364 20.93 -4.34 -41.85
N TYR A 365 21.11 -4.73 -40.59
CA TYR A 365 21.04 -6.13 -40.21
C TYR A 365 19.66 -6.74 -40.45
N PHE A 366 18.58 -6.04 -40.10
CA PHE A 366 17.22 -6.56 -40.28
C PHE A 366 16.77 -6.46 -41.74
N VAL A 367 17.02 -5.33 -42.41
CA VAL A 367 16.60 -5.11 -43.81
C VAL A 367 17.49 -5.87 -44.78
N ASN A 368 18.79 -5.60 -44.80
CA ASN A 368 19.69 -6.11 -45.85
C ASN A 368 20.17 -7.55 -45.56
N HIS A 369 20.50 -7.88 -44.31
CA HIS A 369 21.02 -9.21 -43.95
C HIS A 369 19.92 -10.23 -43.56
N ARG A 370 18.76 -9.80 -43.08
CA ARG A 370 17.64 -10.69 -42.72
C ARG A 370 16.45 -10.64 -43.67
N SER A 371 16.43 -9.70 -44.62
CA SER A 371 15.31 -9.50 -45.56
C SER A 371 13.97 -9.26 -44.85
N ILE A 372 14.02 -8.54 -43.72
CA ILE A 372 12.86 -8.12 -42.93
C ILE A 372 12.70 -6.62 -43.11
N ASP A 373 11.68 -6.20 -43.87
CA ASP A 373 11.34 -4.79 -44.04
C ASP A 373 10.90 -4.13 -42.72
N LEU A 374 11.29 -2.87 -42.52
CA LEU A 374 11.06 -2.08 -41.32
C LEU A 374 10.42 -0.73 -41.68
N ARG A 375 9.09 -0.69 -41.72
CA ARG A 375 8.32 0.44 -42.27
C ARG A 375 8.45 1.74 -41.49
N TYR A 376 8.63 1.66 -40.16
CA TYR A 376 8.72 2.86 -39.31
C TYR A 376 9.73 2.77 -38.17
N SER A 377 10.39 1.63 -37.96
CA SER A 377 11.36 1.49 -36.85
C SER A 377 12.70 2.17 -37.10
N GLY A 378 13.03 2.58 -38.33
CA GLY A 378 14.33 3.14 -38.70
C GLY A 378 14.77 4.33 -37.83
N ASP A 379 13.91 5.32 -37.67
CA ASP A 379 14.18 6.55 -36.92
C ASP A 379 13.74 6.46 -35.43
N LEU A 380 13.40 5.26 -34.96
CA LEU A 380 13.00 4.99 -33.57
C LEU A 380 14.10 4.24 -32.80
N PRO A 381 14.19 4.39 -31.46
CA PRO A 381 15.10 3.61 -30.66
C PRO A 381 14.71 2.13 -30.63
N CYS A 382 15.70 1.25 -30.58
CA CYS A 382 15.51 -0.20 -30.45
C CYS A 382 15.15 -0.60 -29.01
N ILE A 383 14.39 -1.69 -28.88
CA ILE A 383 14.16 -2.36 -27.59
C ILE A 383 15.42 -3.12 -27.21
N ASN A 384 15.96 -2.88 -26.01
CA ASN A 384 17.06 -3.69 -25.47
C ASN A 384 16.48 -4.82 -24.61
N VAL A 385 16.83 -6.06 -24.96
CA VAL A 385 16.49 -7.28 -24.24
C VAL A 385 17.72 -8.01 -23.66
N GLY A 386 18.91 -7.50 -23.96
CA GLY A 386 20.18 -8.06 -23.50
C GLY A 386 20.56 -7.64 -22.07
N LYS A 387 21.74 -8.10 -21.63
CA LYS A 387 22.33 -7.67 -20.35
C LYS A 387 23.01 -6.31 -20.54
N PRO A 388 23.20 -5.48 -19.49
CA PRO A 388 23.87 -4.18 -19.62
C PRO A 388 25.27 -4.25 -20.26
N LYS A 389 26.04 -5.31 -20.00
CA LYS A 389 27.38 -5.55 -20.61
C LYS A 389 27.36 -6.27 -21.97
N ARG A 390 26.19 -6.74 -22.41
CA ARG A 390 25.96 -7.45 -23.69
C ARG A 390 24.53 -7.14 -24.15
N PRO A 391 24.30 -5.94 -24.71
CA PRO A 391 22.98 -5.54 -25.17
C PRO A 391 22.51 -6.42 -26.32
N THR A 392 21.20 -6.43 -26.56
CA THR A 392 20.60 -7.12 -27.70
C THR A 392 19.44 -6.25 -28.14
N TYR A 393 19.60 -5.63 -29.30
CA TYR A 393 18.69 -4.61 -29.82
C TYR A 393 17.72 -5.23 -30.83
N ILE A 394 16.45 -4.88 -30.69
CA ILE A 394 15.37 -5.39 -31.54
C ILE A 394 14.50 -4.20 -31.97
N PRO A 395 14.20 -4.04 -33.27
CA PRO A 395 13.27 -3.02 -33.77
C PRO A 395 11.90 -3.10 -33.09
N VAL A 396 11.30 -1.95 -32.79
CA VAL A 396 10.04 -1.86 -32.04
C VAL A 396 8.88 -2.52 -32.78
N GLU A 397 8.86 -2.42 -34.12
CA GLU A 397 7.88 -3.05 -35.01
C GLU A 397 7.84 -4.58 -34.91
N LEU A 398 8.95 -5.21 -34.54
CA LEU A 398 9.01 -6.67 -34.38
C LEU A 398 8.58 -7.15 -33.00
N CYS A 399 8.26 -6.24 -32.06
CA CYS A 399 7.99 -6.55 -30.66
C CYS A 399 6.48 -6.55 -30.37
N SER A 400 5.94 -7.64 -29.80
CA SER A 400 4.54 -7.76 -29.35
C SER A 400 4.45 -8.13 -27.86
N LEU A 401 3.66 -7.41 -27.07
CA LEU A 401 3.43 -7.67 -25.65
C LEU A 401 2.68 -8.98 -25.41
N LEU A 402 3.16 -9.78 -24.45
CA LEU A 402 2.50 -11.01 -24.01
C LEU A 402 1.22 -10.74 -23.24
N SER A 403 0.31 -11.72 -23.27
CA SER A 403 -0.92 -11.75 -22.47
C SER A 403 -0.66 -11.90 -20.97
N LEU A 404 -1.68 -11.59 -20.16
CA LEU A 404 -1.68 -11.75 -18.70
C LEU A 404 -0.52 -11.05 -17.96
N GLN A 405 -0.01 -9.95 -18.50
CA GLN A 405 1.00 -9.13 -17.82
C GLN A 405 0.37 -8.06 -16.95
N ARG A 406 0.55 -8.15 -15.63
CA ARG A 406 -0.06 -7.22 -14.69
C ARG A 406 0.45 -5.78 -14.87
N TYR A 407 -0.47 -4.84 -15.10
CA TYR A 407 -0.18 -3.41 -15.02
C TYR A 407 -0.11 -2.99 -13.55
N THR A 408 1.06 -2.56 -13.10
CA THR A 408 1.36 -2.24 -11.69
C THR A 408 1.56 -0.76 -11.41
N LYS A 409 1.41 0.11 -12.42
CA LYS A 409 1.50 1.56 -12.25
C LYS A 409 0.16 2.13 -11.75
N ALA A 410 0.20 3.34 -11.21
CA ALA A 410 -1.01 4.04 -10.79
C ALA A 410 -1.93 4.32 -12.00
N LEU A 411 -3.18 3.84 -11.94
CA LEU A 411 -4.20 4.12 -12.96
C LEU A 411 -4.55 5.62 -12.99
N THR A 412 -4.84 6.15 -14.18
CA THR A 412 -5.45 7.47 -14.37
C THR A 412 -6.85 7.52 -13.77
N VAL A 413 -7.38 8.72 -13.48
CA VAL A 413 -8.73 8.82 -12.89
C VAL A 413 -9.82 8.30 -13.84
N HIS A 414 -9.63 8.44 -15.15
CA HIS A 414 -10.51 7.83 -16.16
C HIS A 414 -10.48 6.30 -16.07
N GLN A 415 -9.30 5.69 -16.11
CA GLN A 415 -9.13 4.24 -15.98
C GLN A 415 -9.72 3.69 -14.66
N ARG A 416 -9.53 4.41 -13.53
CA ARG A 416 -10.15 4.05 -12.24
C ARG A 416 -11.68 4.08 -12.32
N SER A 417 -12.25 5.11 -12.95
CA SER A 417 -13.70 5.23 -13.13
C SER A 417 -14.26 4.10 -14.00
N GLN A 418 -13.61 3.81 -15.14
CA GLN A 418 -13.97 2.71 -16.03
C GLN A 418 -13.86 1.35 -15.34
N LEU A 419 -12.79 1.12 -14.57
CA LEU A 419 -12.59 -0.11 -13.81
C LEU A 419 -13.70 -0.31 -12.78
N VAL A 420 -14.04 0.73 -12.01
CA VAL A 420 -15.15 0.67 -11.05
C VAL A 420 -16.46 0.39 -11.76
N GLU A 421 -16.80 1.14 -12.81
CA GLU A 421 -18.04 0.99 -13.57
C GLU A 421 -18.21 -0.42 -14.16
N LYS A 422 -17.19 -0.91 -14.88
CA LYS A 422 -17.22 -2.20 -15.59
C LYS A 422 -16.94 -3.42 -14.70
N SER A 423 -16.59 -3.23 -13.42
CA SER A 423 -16.51 -4.30 -12.41
C SER A 423 -17.77 -4.43 -11.55
N ARG A 424 -18.80 -3.59 -11.78
CA ARG A 424 -20.09 -3.73 -11.08
C ARG A 424 -20.82 -4.96 -11.61
N GLN A 425 -21.31 -5.78 -10.69
CA GLN A 425 -22.08 -6.99 -10.98
C GLN A 425 -23.36 -6.97 -10.14
N LYS A 426 -24.45 -7.51 -10.67
CA LYS A 426 -25.69 -7.74 -9.89
C LYS A 426 -25.55 -9.00 -9.00
N PRO A 427 -26.30 -9.12 -7.89
CA PRO A 427 -26.32 -10.31 -7.03
C PRO A 427 -26.49 -11.62 -7.82
N GLN A 428 -27.52 -11.70 -8.67
CA GLN A 428 -27.79 -12.90 -9.49
C GLN A 428 -26.69 -13.18 -10.53
N GLU A 429 -26.14 -12.14 -11.17
CA GLU A 429 -25.02 -12.27 -12.11
C GLU A 429 -23.78 -12.83 -11.40
N LYS A 430 -23.50 -12.32 -10.20
CA LYS A 430 -22.38 -12.77 -9.37
C LYS A 430 -22.54 -14.23 -8.89
N ILE A 431 -23.75 -14.64 -8.51
CA ILE A 431 -24.06 -16.03 -8.18
C ILE A 431 -23.79 -16.93 -9.40
N ARG A 432 -24.28 -16.57 -10.59
CA ARG A 432 -24.06 -17.33 -11.84
C ARG A 432 -22.56 -17.46 -12.15
N ILE A 433 -21.82 -16.35 -12.17
CA ILE A 433 -20.37 -16.35 -12.43
C ILE A 433 -19.63 -17.24 -11.43
N LEU A 434 -19.96 -17.19 -10.14
CA LEU A 434 -19.31 -18.03 -9.14
C LEU A 434 -19.68 -19.52 -9.27
N ALA A 435 -20.90 -19.85 -9.68
CA ALA A 435 -21.31 -21.22 -9.98
C ALA A 435 -20.55 -21.78 -11.22
N ASP A 436 -20.45 -20.97 -12.28
CA ASP A 436 -19.71 -21.31 -13.51
C ASP A 436 -18.22 -21.52 -13.20
N VAL A 437 -17.62 -20.64 -12.39
CA VAL A 437 -16.23 -20.75 -11.93
C VAL A 437 -16.01 -22.00 -11.07
N MET A 438 -16.93 -22.32 -10.15
CA MET A 438 -16.83 -23.54 -9.34
C MET A 438 -16.87 -24.80 -10.23
N LYS A 439 -17.75 -24.81 -11.24
CA LYS A 439 -17.84 -25.89 -12.23
C LYS A 439 -16.61 -25.98 -13.12
N SER A 440 -16.08 -24.86 -13.62
CA SER A 440 -14.95 -24.85 -14.58
C SER A 440 -13.61 -25.20 -13.93
N ASN A 441 -13.41 -24.85 -12.65
CA ASN A 441 -12.19 -25.23 -11.93
C ASN A 441 -12.11 -26.74 -11.66
N ASN A 442 -13.25 -27.42 -11.52
CA ASN A 442 -13.35 -28.86 -11.28
C ASN A 442 -12.42 -29.37 -10.15
N TYR A 443 -12.51 -28.76 -8.96
CA TYR A 443 -11.66 -29.13 -7.81
C TYR A 443 -11.80 -30.61 -7.37
N ALA A 444 -12.88 -31.29 -7.74
CA ALA A 444 -13.05 -32.74 -7.51
C ALA A 444 -12.08 -33.62 -8.33
N ALA A 445 -11.50 -33.07 -9.41
CA ALA A 445 -10.47 -33.72 -10.21
C ALA A 445 -9.04 -33.55 -9.64
N GLU A 446 -8.84 -32.68 -8.63
CA GLU A 446 -7.52 -32.40 -8.07
C GLU A 446 -7.01 -33.57 -7.21
N PRO A 447 -5.87 -34.21 -7.55
CA PRO A 447 -5.40 -35.43 -6.88
C PRO A 447 -5.05 -35.28 -5.41
N MET A 448 -4.46 -34.15 -4.99
CA MET A 448 -4.11 -33.90 -3.60
C MET A 448 -5.35 -33.63 -2.75
N LEU A 449 -6.30 -32.83 -3.23
CA LEU A 449 -7.56 -32.64 -2.51
C LEU A 449 -8.29 -33.98 -2.31
N ARG A 450 -8.33 -34.84 -3.35
CA ARG A 450 -8.90 -36.18 -3.24
C ARG A 450 -8.15 -37.05 -2.23
N SER A 451 -6.81 -37.03 -2.24
CA SER A 451 -5.96 -37.80 -1.33
C SER A 451 -6.07 -37.33 0.13
N CYS A 452 -6.40 -36.06 0.36
CA CYS A 452 -6.78 -35.52 1.66
C CYS A 452 -8.18 -35.96 2.14
N GLY A 453 -8.96 -36.68 1.32
CA GLY A 453 -10.38 -36.95 1.58
C GLY A 453 -11.23 -35.68 1.55
N ILE A 454 -10.80 -34.63 0.84
CA ILE A 454 -11.51 -33.35 0.75
C ILE A 454 -12.53 -33.41 -0.38
N THR A 455 -13.77 -33.08 -0.04
CA THR A 455 -14.88 -32.92 -1.00
C THR A 455 -15.50 -31.55 -0.82
N ILE A 456 -15.80 -30.87 -1.93
CA ILE A 456 -16.31 -29.49 -1.93
C ILE A 456 -17.69 -29.50 -2.59
N SER A 457 -18.69 -29.00 -1.87
CA SER A 457 -20.04 -28.82 -2.39
C SER A 457 -20.06 -27.81 -3.54
N SER A 458 -20.86 -28.06 -4.58
CA SER A 458 -21.14 -27.09 -5.64
C SER A 458 -22.24 -26.09 -5.27
N GLN A 459 -22.93 -26.30 -4.14
CA GLN A 459 -24.02 -25.46 -3.66
C GLN A 459 -23.52 -24.35 -2.74
N PHE A 460 -24.08 -23.15 -2.90
CA PHE A 460 -23.85 -22.02 -1.99
C PHE A 460 -24.39 -22.36 -0.59
N THR A 461 -23.65 -21.99 0.45
CA THR A 461 -24.06 -22.26 1.84
C THR A 461 -25.24 -21.36 2.21
N LYS A 462 -26.30 -21.96 2.75
CA LYS A 462 -27.47 -21.25 3.32
C LYS A 462 -27.15 -20.80 4.74
N VAL A 463 -27.48 -19.56 5.09
CA VAL A 463 -27.26 -18.97 6.43
C VAL A 463 -28.49 -18.18 6.87
N GLN A 464 -28.76 -18.17 8.17
CA GLN A 464 -29.86 -17.40 8.76
C GLN A 464 -29.32 -16.05 9.25
N GLY A 465 -29.74 -14.97 8.60
CA GLY A 465 -29.48 -13.61 9.04
C GLY A 465 -30.64 -13.03 9.86
N ARG A 466 -30.44 -11.84 10.42
CA ARG A 466 -31.46 -11.01 11.09
C ARG A 466 -31.38 -9.57 10.60
N VAL A 467 -32.51 -8.96 10.24
CA VAL A 467 -32.60 -7.55 9.83
C VAL A 467 -32.96 -6.70 11.04
N LEU A 468 -32.03 -5.85 11.48
CA LEU A 468 -32.22 -4.95 12.60
C LEU A 468 -33.05 -3.71 12.18
N PRO A 469 -33.96 -3.21 13.05
CA PRO A 469 -34.84 -2.10 12.71
C PRO A 469 -34.08 -0.78 12.65
N ALA A 470 -34.26 -0.05 11.54
CA ALA A 470 -33.77 1.31 11.39
C ALA A 470 -34.47 2.26 12.39
N PRO A 471 -33.72 2.98 13.24
CA PRO A 471 -34.27 3.89 14.23
C PRO A 471 -34.36 5.32 13.72
N LYS A 472 -34.99 6.16 14.54
CA LYS A 472 -35.41 7.50 14.17
C LYS A 472 -34.34 8.55 14.43
N LEU A 473 -34.22 9.49 13.48
CA LEU A 473 -33.49 10.74 13.64
C LEU A 473 -34.48 11.84 14.04
N LYS A 474 -33.98 12.91 14.68
CA LYS A 474 -34.71 14.14 14.96
C LYS A 474 -34.17 15.29 14.11
N ALA A 475 -35.07 15.98 13.42
CA ALA A 475 -34.78 17.21 12.70
C ALA A 475 -35.03 18.45 13.57
N GLY A 476 -34.55 19.63 13.16
CA GLY A 476 -34.66 20.86 13.94
C GLY A 476 -36.08 21.42 14.08
N ASN A 477 -37.03 20.92 13.29
CA ASN A 477 -38.47 21.18 13.43
C ASN A 477 -39.17 20.18 14.38
N GLY A 478 -38.43 19.36 15.14
CA GLY A 478 -38.97 18.38 16.09
C GLY A 478 -39.50 17.08 15.45
N GLU A 479 -39.65 17.03 14.12
CA GLU A 479 -40.13 15.86 13.39
C GLU A 479 -39.22 14.63 13.53
N ASP A 480 -39.86 13.46 13.65
CA ASP A 480 -39.20 12.16 13.50
C ASP A 480 -38.88 11.90 12.01
N VAL A 481 -37.62 11.60 11.71
CA VAL A 481 -37.19 11.12 10.39
C VAL A 481 -36.90 9.63 10.47
N ILE A 482 -37.74 8.84 9.81
CA ILE A 482 -37.65 7.37 9.80
C ILE A 482 -36.91 6.92 8.53
N PRO A 483 -35.70 6.34 8.62
CA PRO A 483 -35.00 5.80 7.46
C PRO A 483 -35.73 4.58 6.91
N ARG A 484 -35.91 4.54 5.58
CA ARG A 484 -36.47 3.39 4.85
C ARG A 484 -35.42 2.84 3.90
N ASN A 485 -35.15 1.54 3.94
CA ASN A 485 -34.12 0.88 3.13
C ASN A 485 -32.77 1.62 3.14
N GLY A 486 -32.35 2.09 4.33
CA GLY A 486 -31.11 2.86 4.50
C GLY A 486 -31.08 4.23 3.82
N ARG A 487 -32.25 4.87 3.60
CA ARG A 487 -32.40 6.19 2.96
C ARG A 487 -33.45 7.06 3.66
N TRP A 488 -33.22 8.37 3.68
CA TRP A 488 -34.11 9.45 4.11
C TRP A 488 -33.62 10.75 3.45
N ASN A 489 -34.40 11.82 3.52
CA ASN A 489 -34.05 13.14 3.00
C ASN A 489 -34.37 14.23 4.03
N PHE A 490 -33.81 15.43 3.80
CA PHE A 490 -34.10 16.64 4.59
C PHE A 490 -35.14 17.55 3.90
N ASN A 491 -35.98 16.96 3.05
CA ASN A 491 -37.02 17.69 2.36
C ASN A 491 -38.05 18.17 3.41
N ASN A 492 -38.37 19.46 3.35
CA ASN A 492 -39.19 20.21 4.31
C ASN A 492 -38.68 20.22 5.78
N LYS A 493 -37.44 19.80 6.03
CA LYS A 493 -36.85 19.73 7.39
C LYS A 493 -35.76 20.76 7.58
N ARG A 494 -35.61 21.28 8.80
CA ARG A 494 -34.48 22.13 9.23
C ARG A 494 -33.37 21.29 9.88
N PHE A 495 -32.14 21.80 9.87
CA PHE A 495 -31.04 21.20 10.63
C PHE A 495 -31.28 21.37 12.13
N PHE A 496 -30.80 20.41 12.92
CA PHE A 496 -31.07 20.35 14.36
C PHE A 496 -30.40 21.49 15.13
N GLU A 497 -29.13 21.78 14.85
CA GLU A 497 -28.42 22.98 15.27
C GLU A 497 -27.82 23.63 14.01
N PRO A 498 -28.49 24.64 13.42
CA PRO A 498 -27.92 25.35 12.28
C PRO A 498 -26.81 26.31 12.72
N SER A 499 -25.74 26.37 11.93
CA SER A 499 -24.70 27.39 12.02
C SER A 499 -25.22 28.76 11.55
N LYS A 500 -24.50 29.83 11.93
CA LYS A 500 -24.59 31.15 11.28
C LYS A 500 -23.40 31.33 10.34
N ILE A 501 -23.61 32.02 9.22
CA ILE A 501 -22.58 32.30 8.20
C ILE A 501 -22.62 33.79 7.88
N GLU A 502 -21.86 34.57 8.64
CA GLU A 502 -21.81 36.03 8.53
C GLU A 502 -20.52 36.46 7.79
N ASN A 503 -19.35 36.07 8.29
CA ASN A 503 -18.06 36.50 7.73
C ASN A 503 -17.49 35.46 6.73
N TRP A 504 -17.93 35.53 5.47
CA TRP A 504 -17.51 34.61 4.41
C TRP A 504 -17.26 35.29 3.06
N ALA A 505 -16.48 34.63 2.20
CA ALA A 505 -16.22 35.09 0.83
C ALA A 505 -16.25 33.93 -0.18
N VAL A 506 -16.44 34.28 -1.46
CA VAL A 506 -16.38 33.34 -2.58
C VAL A 506 -15.08 33.54 -3.35
N VAL A 507 -14.50 32.43 -3.81
CA VAL A 507 -13.26 32.38 -4.57
C VAL A 507 -13.49 31.54 -5.81
N ASN A 508 -13.34 32.13 -6.99
CA ASN A 508 -13.69 31.49 -8.25
C ASN A 508 -12.48 31.20 -9.16
N PHE A 509 -12.23 29.92 -9.40
CA PHE A 509 -11.28 29.41 -10.41
C PHE A 509 -12.01 28.87 -11.67
N SER A 510 -13.33 29.04 -11.76
CA SER A 510 -14.15 28.56 -12.87
C SER A 510 -14.58 29.69 -13.80
N ALA A 511 -14.07 29.68 -15.04
CA ALA A 511 -14.42 30.64 -16.08
C ALA A 511 -15.85 30.50 -16.64
N ARG A 512 -16.66 29.55 -16.16
CA ARG A 512 -18.01 29.25 -16.66
C ARG A 512 -18.99 28.94 -15.53
N CYS A 513 -19.05 29.82 -14.53
CA CYS A 513 -19.98 29.69 -13.39
C CYS A 513 -20.81 30.96 -13.24
N ASP A 514 -22.13 30.83 -13.09
CA ASP A 514 -22.95 31.91 -12.54
C ASP A 514 -22.76 31.94 -11.02
N VAL A 515 -21.81 32.75 -10.57
CA VAL A 515 -21.50 32.90 -9.15
C VAL A 515 -22.64 33.58 -8.40
N ARG A 516 -23.33 34.55 -9.02
CA ARG A 516 -24.42 35.31 -8.39
C ARG A 516 -25.65 34.43 -8.17
N GLY A 517 -26.04 33.63 -9.17
CA GLY A 517 -27.10 32.63 -9.02
C GLY A 517 -26.77 31.59 -7.94
N LEU A 518 -25.54 31.05 -7.95
CA LEU A 518 -25.10 30.06 -6.96
C LEU A 518 -25.08 30.61 -5.52
N VAL A 519 -24.67 31.87 -5.31
CA VAL A 519 -24.72 32.53 -3.99
C VAL A 519 -26.16 32.72 -3.54
N ARG A 520 -27.04 33.24 -4.41
CA ARG A 520 -28.47 33.42 -4.11
C ARG A 520 -29.14 32.10 -3.72
N ASP A 521 -28.86 31.03 -4.46
CA ASP A 521 -29.40 29.71 -4.14
C ASP A 521 -28.81 29.14 -2.85
N LEU A 522 -27.52 29.34 -2.57
CA LEU A 522 -26.91 28.92 -1.30
C LEU A 522 -27.57 29.60 -0.09
N ILE A 523 -27.81 30.92 -0.17
CA ILE A 523 -28.51 31.69 0.88
C ILE A 523 -29.93 31.16 1.05
N LYS A 524 -30.74 31.14 -0.02
CA LYS A 524 -32.12 30.65 -0.04
C LYS A 524 -32.26 29.23 0.53
N PHE A 525 -31.45 28.28 0.06
CA PHE A 525 -31.49 26.90 0.58
C PHE A 525 -30.93 26.79 2.00
N GLY A 526 -30.03 27.69 2.41
CA GLY A 526 -29.54 27.83 3.79
C GLY A 526 -30.67 28.21 4.75
N GLU A 527 -31.40 29.28 4.44
CA GLU A 527 -32.56 29.75 5.22
C GLU A 527 -33.65 28.67 5.32
N MET A 528 -33.95 28.00 4.20
CA MET A 528 -34.86 26.83 4.16
C MET A 528 -34.41 25.64 5.03
N LYS A 529 -33.15 25.62 5.49
CA LYS A 529 -32.59 24.63 6.42
C LYS A 529 -32.35 25.21 7.82
N GLY A 530 -32.62 26.49 8.03
CA GLY A 530 -32.45 27.23 9.29
C GLY A 530 -31.07 27.87 9.47
N ILE A 531 -30.18 27.78 8.48
CA ILE A 531 -28.88 28.48 8.49
C ILE A 531 -29.12 29.94 8.10
N LEU A 532 -28.74 30.87 8.97
CA LEU A 532 -28.65 32.29 8.62
C LEU A 532 -27.37 32.50 7.81
N ILE A 533 -27.50 32.94 6.55
CA ILE A 533 -26.38 33.22 5.65
C ILE A 533 -26.50 34.67 5.18
N SER A 534 -25.58 35.52 5.59
CA SER A 534 -25.45 36.89 5.08
C SER A 534 -24.91 36.88 3.65
N ASP A 535 -25.02 37.98 2.92
CA ASP A 535 -24.29 38.15 1.66
C ASP A 535 -22.76 37.98 1.87
N PRO A 536 -22.04 37.43 0.87
CA PRO A 536 -20.59 37.27 0.97
C PRO A 536 -19.91 38.64 0.98
N MET A 537 -18.85 38.77 1.79
CA MET A 537 -18.08 40.02 1.92
C MET A 537 -17.40 40.41 0.60
N ASP A 538 -16.93 39.43 -0.18
CA ASP A 538 -16.39 39.63 -1.52
C ASP A 538 -16.48 38.35 -2.38
N VAL A 539 -16.33 38.51 -3.70
CA VAL A 539 -16.27 37.46 -4.71
C VAL A 539 -14.98 37.62 -5.53
N LEU A 540 -13.96 36.87 -5.16
CA LEU A 540 -12.62 36.96 -5.74
C LEU A 540 -12.48 36.07 -6.98
N GLU A 541 -12.27 36.70 -8.13
CA GLU A 541 -12.10 36.05 -9.43
C GLU A 541 -10.62 35.78 -9.76
N GLU A 542 -10.34 34.59 -10.31
CA GLU A 542 -8.98 34.24 -10.73
C GLU A 542 -8.48 35.15 -11.87
N ASN A 543 -7.39 35.86 -11.59
CA ASN A 543 -6.66 36.67 -12.56
C ASN A 543 -6.29 35.84 -13.80
N ALA A 544 -6.76 36.30 -14.95
CA ALA A 544 -6.65 35.63 -16.25
C ALA A 544 -5.21 35.28 -16.65
N GLN A 545 -4.22 36.09 -16.22
CA GLN A 545 -2.80 35.90 -16.52
C GLN A 545 -2.27 34.57 -15.97
N PHE A 546 -2.73 34.14 -14.79
CA PHE A 546 -2.23 32.94 -14.11
C PHE A 546 -3.01 31.66 -14.44
N ARG A 547 -4.09 31.71 -15.23
CA ARG A 547 -4.94 30.54 -15.55
C ARG A 547 -4.17 29.36 -16.19
N ARG A 548 -3.06 29.63 -16.87
CA ARG A 548 -2.16 28.63 -17.49
C ARG A 548 -0.98 28.21 -16.60
N ALA A 549 -0.79 28.85 -15.44
CA ALA A 549 0.29 28.53 -14.50
C ALA A 549 0.03 27.19 -13.76
N PRO A 550 1.05 26.60 -13.13
CA PRO A 550 0.87 25.39 -12.31
C PRO A 550 -0.15 25.58 -11.17
N PRO A 551 -0.92 24.54 -10.79
CA PRO A 551 -1.97 24.65 -9.77
C PRO A 551 -1.54 25.25 -8.41
N PRO A 552 -0.34 24.97 -7.85
CA PRO A 552 0.10 25.61 -6.61
C PRO A 552 0.24 27.13 -6.76
N VAL A 553 0.88 27.61 -7.83
CA VAL A 553 1.09 29.04 -8.11
C VAL A 553 -0.24 29.79 -8.25
N ARG A 554 -1.23 29.16 -8.90
CA ARG A 554 -2.60 29.70 -9.02
C ARG A 554 -3.28 29.88 -7.66
N VAL A 555 -3.08 28.92 -6.76
CA VAL A 555 -3.59 29.01 -5.38
C VAL A 555 -2.82 30.07 -4.57
N ASP A 556 -1.49 30.14 -4.67
CA ASP A 556 -0.70 31.17 -3.99
C ASP A 556 -1.15 32.59 -4.41
N LYS A 557 -1.33 32.84 -5.71
CA LYS A 557 -1.82 34.13 -6.23
C LYS A 557 -3.25 34.46 -5.78
N MET A 558 -4.12 33.46 -5.64
CA MET A 558 -5.44 33.68 -5.04
C MET A 558 -5.35 34.00 -3.54
N PHE A 559 -4.40 33.42 -2.81
CA PHE A 559 -4.18 33.78 -1.40
C PHE A 559 -3.60 35.18 -1.22
N GLU A 560 -2.74 35.65 -2.13
CA GLU A 560 -2.32 37.06 -2.18
C GLU A 560 -3.53 37.98 -2.37
N GLN A 561 -4.43 37.67 -3.31
CA GLN A 561 -5.68 38.44 -3.51
C GLN A 561 -6.58 38.45 -2.25
N ILE A 562 -6.74 37.30 -1.57
CA ILE A 562 -7.50 37.21 -0.30
C ILE A 562 -6.86 38.11 0.77
N GLN A 563 -5.53 38.13 0.89
CA GLN A 563 -4.83 38.97 1.86
C GLN A 563 -4.96 40.47 1.54
N THR A 564 -5.00 40.85 0.26
CA THR A 564 -5.23 42.24 -0.16
C THR A 564 -6.68 42.68 0.06
N ALA A 565 -7.66 41.81 -0.19
CA ALA A 565 -9.08 42.12 0.01
C ALA A 565 -9.49 42.13 1.50
N PHE A 566 -8.78 41.38 2.35
CA PHE A 566 -9.08 41.23 3.77
C PHE A 566 -7.84 41.50 4.65
N PRO A 567 -7.36 42.75 4.73
CA PRO A 567 -6.12 43.09 5.42
C PRO A 567 -6.20 42.95 6.95
N ASP A 568 -7.34 43.32 7.55
CA ASP A 568 -7.48 43.37 9.01
C ASP A 568 -7.73 41.98 9.63
N ALA A 569 -8.54 41.14 8.97
CA ALA A 569 -8.83 39.78 9.39
C ALA A 569 -9.32 38.92 8.22
N PRO A 570 -8.82 37.68 8.04
CA PRO A 570 -9.27 36.80 6.97
C PRO A 570 -10.72 36.31 7.19
N PRO A 571 -11.48 36.00 6.12
CA PRO A 571 -12.83 35.45 6.24
C PRO A 571 -12.85 34.16 7.05
N ARG A 572 -13.88 33.98 7.88
CA ARG A 572 -14.04 32.76 8.71
C ARG A 572 -14.40 31.54 7.87
N PHE A 573 -14.98 31.75 6.69
CA PHE A 573 -15.38 30.71 5.77
C PHE A 573 -15.15 31.09 4.29
N LEU A 574 -14.64 30.15 3.50
CA LEU A 574 -14.40 30.34 2.05
C LEU A 574 -15.12 29.31 1.18
N VAL A 575 -15.89 29.78 0.20
CA VAL A 575 -16.50 28.96 -0.86
C VAL A 575 -15.61 29.00 -2.10
N CYS A 576 -14.99 27.86 -2.44
CA CYS A 576 -14.06 27.74 -3.56
C CYS A 576 -14.73 27.05 -4.75
N LEU A 577 -14.89 27.76 -5.86
CA LEU A 577 -15.44 27.21 -7.10
C LEU A 577 -14.27 26.71 -7.96
N LEU A 578 -14.23 25.39 -8.18
CA LEU A 578 -13.14 24.75 -8.92
C LEU A 578 -13.37 24.85 -10.43
N PRO A 579 -12.30 24.88 -11.25
CA PRO A 579 -12.40 24.73 -12.70
C PRO A 579 -13.20 23.48 -13.08
N ASP A 580 -13.96 23.56 -14.17
CA ASP A 580 -15.11 22.68 -14.43
C ASP A 580 -14.75 21.23 -14.81
N ARG A 581 -14.24 20.47 -13.83
CA ARG A 581 -13.82 19.07 -13.91
C ARG A 581 -14.10 18.38 -12.57
N LYS A 582 -14.56 17.13 -12.59
CA LYS A 582 -14.77 16.32 -11.36
C LYS A 582 -13.50 16.14 -10.51
N ASN A 583 -12.33 16.29 -11.11
CA ASN A 583 -11.03 16.24 -10.45
C ASN A 583 -10.25 17.46 -10.91
N SER A 584 -10.03 18.42 -10.01
CA SER A 584 -9.24 19.62 -10.26
C SER A 584 -7.97 19.58 -9.42
N ASP A 585 -6.84 19.78 -10.07
CA ASP A 585 -5.51 19.78 -9.43
C ASP A 585 -5.32 20.96 -8.47
N ILE A 586 -6.19 21.98 -8.56
CA ILE A 586 -6.28 23.10 -7.60
C ILE A 586 -6.68 22.62 -6.19
N TYR A 587 -7.44 21.51 -6.08
CA TYR A 587 -8.01 21.05 -4.82
C TYR A 587 -6.95 20.73 -3.76
N GLY A 588 -5.83 20.10 -4.13
CA GLY A 588 -4.76 19.72 -3.20
C GLY A 588 -4.09 20.94 -2.55
N PRO A 589 -3.46 21.82 -3.34
CA PRO A 589 -2.84 23.05 -2.85
C PRO A 589 -3.83 23.96 -2.11
N TRP A 590 -5.07 24.09 -2.60
CA TRP A 590 -6.12 24.86 -1.92
C TRP A 590 -6.42 24.33 -0.51
N LYS A 591 -6.55 23.00 -0.37
CA LYS A 591 -6.76 22.36 0.95
C LYS A 591 -5.55 22.50 1.85
N ARG A 592 -4.33 22.40 1.32
CA ARG A 592 -3.07 22.59 2.06
C ARG A 592 -3.03 23.96 2.73
N LYS A 593 -3.15 25.05 1.95
CA LYS A 593 -3.16 26.42 2.44
C LYS A 593 -4.19 26.63 3.55
N ASN A 594 -5.45 26.34 3.26
CA ASN A 594 -6.54 26.54 4.20
C ASN A 594 -6.37 25.73 5.50
N LEU A 595 -5.96 24.45 5.43
CA LEU A 595 -5.96 23.55 6.59
C LEU A 595 -4.67 23.56 7.41
N ALA A 596 -3.53 23.91 6.81
CA ALA A 596 -2.21 23.79 7.43
C ALA A 596 -1.49 25.12 7.62
N GLU A 597 -1.82 26.15 6.84
CA GLU A 597 -1.16 27.47 6.90
C GLU A 597 -2.06 28.53 7.54
N TYR A 598 -3.33 28.62 7.14
CA TYR A 598 -4.25 29.69 7.59
C TYR A 598 -5.34 29.27 8.59
N GLY A 599 -5.68 27.97 8.67
CA GLY A 599 -6.75 27.48 9.56
C GLY A 599 -8.19 27.81 9.12
N ILE A 600 -8.41 28.30 7.90
CA ILE A 600 -9.71 28.79 7.40
C ILE A 600 -10.65 27.63 7.00
N PHE A 601 -11.89 27.66 7.49
CA PHE A 601 -12.92 26.72 7.06
C PHE A 601 -13.29 26.95 5.60
N ASN A 602 -13.37 25.89 4.79
CA ASN A 602 -13.65 26.07 3.37
C ASN A 602 -14.40 24.90 2.73
N GLN A 603 -15.20 25.21 1.71
CA GLN A 603 -16.00 24.26 0.94
C GLN A 603 -15.73 24.44 -0.55
N CYS A 604 -15.28 23.38 -1.22
CA CYS A 604 -15.02 23.41 -2.66
C CYS A 604 -16.25 22.88 -3.42
N LEU A 605 -16.62 23.50 -4.54
CA LEU A 605 -17.73 23.09 -5.42
C LEU A 605 -17.19 22.93 -6.85
N ALA A 606 -17.80 22.01 -7.62
CA ALA A 606 -17.57 21.90 -9.06
C ALA A 606 -18.88 22.24 -9.81
N PRO A 607 -18.91 23.29 -10.67
CA PRO A 607 -20.17 23.86 -11.14
C PRO A 607 -20.93 23.04 -12.21
N THR A 608 -20.30 22.07 -12.90
CA THR A 608 -20.90 21.21 -13.95
C THR A 608 -22.38 20.78 -13.79
N ARG A 609 -22.86 20.50 -12.57
CA ARG A 609 -24.20 19.94 -12.29
C ARG A 609 -24.76 20.41 -10.94
N VAL A 610 -24.81 21.71 -10.72
CA VAL A 610 -25.51 22.29 -9.57
C VAL A 610 -27.02 22.09 -9.75
N ASN A 611 -27.67 21.50 -8.74
CA ASN A 611 -29.11 21.44 -8.58
C ASN A 611 -29.46 21.50 -7.08
N ASP A 612 -30.73 21.68 -6.74
CA ASP A 612 -31.22 21.80 -5.36
C ASP A 612 -30.62 20.73 -4.43
N GLN A 613 -30.66 19.48 -4.86
CA GLN A 613 -30.16 18.34 -4.09
C GLN A 613 -28.63 18.38 -3.90
N TYR A 614 -27.88 18.86 -4.89
CA TYR A 614 -26.44 19.10 -4.76
C TYR A 614 -26.17 20.24 -3.74
N ILE A 615 -26.91 21.35 -3.81
CA ILE A 615 -26.78 22.48 -2.88
C ILE A 615 -27.10 22.04 -1.44
N LEU A 616 -28.19 21.32 -1.23
CA LEU A 616 -28.53 20.72 0.07
C LEU A 616 -27.41 19.79 0.58
N ASN A 617 -26.80 18.99 -0.29
CA ASN A 617 -25.66 18.13 0.03
C ASN A 617 -24.34 18.88 0.26
N VAL A 618 -24.24 20.13 -0.17
CA VAL A 618 -23.16 21.07 0.17
C VAL A 618 -23.44 21.72 1.52
N LEU A 619 -24.64 22.25 1.76
CA LEU A 619 -25.05 22.88 3.03
C LEU A 619 -24.88 21.93 4.24
N LEU A 620 -25.22 20.65 4.07
CA LEU A 620 -24.96 19.60 5.07
C LEU A 620 -23.48 19.48 5.48
N LYS A 621 -22.53 19.80 4.59
CA LYS A 621 -21.09 19.83 4.89
C LYS A 621 -20.65 21.16 5.47
N ILE A 622 -21.26 22.26 5.06
CA ILE A 622 -20.95 23.60 5.56
C ILE A 622 -21.36 23.68 7.04
N ASN A 623 -22.59 23.31 7.37
CA ASN A 623 -23.11 23.27 8.74
C ASN A 623 -22.18 22.46 9.68
N ALA A 624 -21.84 21.23 9.30
CA ALA A 624 -20.98 20.37 10.08
C ALA A 624 -19.54 20.90 10.26
N LYS A 625 -19.01 21.67 9.28
CA LYS A 625 -17.68 22.31 9.40
C LYS A 625 -17.70 23.52 10.32
N LEU A 626 -18.79 24.27 10.32
CA LEU A 626 -18.99 25.46 11.15
C LEU A 626 -19.59 25.11 12.53
N GLY A 627 -19.48 23.85 12.96
CA GLY A 627 -19.87 23.37 14.29
C GLY A 627 -21.36 23.09 14.49
N GLY A 628 -22.21 23.26 13.47
CA GLY A 628 -23.63 22.93 13.52
C GLY A 628 -23.90 21.42 13.40
N LEU A 629 -25.07 20.99 13.89
CA LEU A 629 -25.54 19.62 13.83
C LEU A 629 -26.73 19.47 12.86
N ASN A 630 -26.60 18.56 11.91
CA ASN A 630 -27.61 18.36 10.87
C ASN A 630 -28.87 17.63 11.38
N SER A 631 -28.69 16.53 12.13
CA SER A 631 -29.77 15.83 12.86
C SER A 631 -29.18 15.11 14.06
N LEU A 632 -29.98 14.99 15.11
CA LEU A 632 -29.67 14.20 16.31
C LEU A 632 -30.38 12.83 16.24
N LEU A 633 -29.98 11.88 17.08
CA LEU A 633 -30.71 10.63 17.25
C LEU A 633 -31.85 10.83 18.26
N ALA A 634 -33.04 10.29 17.97
CA ALA A 634 -34.23 10.55 18.82
C ALA A 634 -34.00 10.14 20.29
N MET A 635 -33.16 9.13 20.51
CA MET A 635 -32.79 8.59 21.81
C MET A 635 -31.44 9.09 22.34
N GLU A 636 -30.65 9.80 21.53
CA GLU A 636 -29.57 10.67 22.02
C GLU A 636 -30.17 11.94 22.63
N GLN A 637 -31.22 12.50 22.03
CA GLN A 637 -32.00 13.60 22.60
C GLN A 637 -32.56 13.24 23.99
N SER A 638 -33.10 12.02 24.13
CA SER A 638 -33.61 11.50 25.41
C SER A 638 -32.52 10.88 26.31
N ARG A 639 -31.23 11.03 25.97
CA ARG A 639 -30.07 10.48 26.72
C ARG A 639 -30.18 8.99 27.08
N ASN A 640 -30.83 8.20 26.22
CA ASN A 640 -31.08 6.77 26.43
C ASN A 640 -30.25 5.88 25.49
N ILE A 641 -29.06 6.32 25.08
CA ILE A 641 -28.15 5.49 24.28
C ILE A 641 -27.68 4.31 25.13
N PRO A 642 -27.99 3.04 24.77
CA PRO A 642 -27.56 1.88 25.53
C PRO A 642 -26.04 1.87 25.66
N PHE A 643 -25.56 1.57 26.86
CA PHE A 643 -24.14 1.56 27.26
C PHE A 643 -23.42 2.91 27.20
N VAL A 644 -23.81 3.88 26.37
CA VAL A 644 -23.09 5.17 26.21
C VAL A 644 -23.60 6.24 27.16
N SER A 645 -24.91 6.52 27.21
CA SER A 645 -25.41 7.70 27.93
C SER A 645 -25.50 7.52 29.44
N LYS A 646 -25.44 6.28 29.94
CA LYS A 646 -25.55 5.97 31.37
C LYS A 646 -24.22 6.06 32.14
N VAL A 647 -23.10 5.95 31.44
CA VAL A 647 -21.74 5.86 32.01
C VAL A 647 -20.82 6.73 31.15
N PRO A 648 -19.92 7.56 31.71
CA PRO A 648 -19.01 8.39 30.93
C PRO A 648 -18.21 7.60 29.90
N THR A 649 -18.46 7.86 28.62
CA THR A 649 -18.01 7.04 27.49
C THR A 649 -17.32 7.90 26.44
N ILE A 650 -16.06 7.57 26.16
CA ILE A 650 -15.35 8.07 24.98
C ILE A 650 -15.26 6.96 23.93
N ILE A 651 -15.43 7.35 22.67
CA ILE A 651 -15.45 6.45 21.52
C ILE A 651 -14.36 6.88 20.55
N PHE A 652 -13.43 5.97 20.26
CA PHE A 652 -12.34 6.15 19.32
C PHE A 652 -12.62 5.45 17.98
N GLY A 653 -12.27 6.12 16.88
CA GLY A 653 -12.16 5.52 15.55
C GLY A 653 -10.73 5.67 15.03
N MET A 654 -10.09 4.58 14.63
CA MET A 654 -8.67 4.49 14.26
C MET A 654 -8.51 3.89 12.87
N ASP A 655 -7.70 4.53 12.02
CA ASP A 655 -7.41 4.09 10.65
C ASP A 655 -5.98 4.53 10.25
N VAL A 656 -5.37 3.76 9.34
CA VAL A 656 -4.03 4.02 8.80
C VAL A 656 -4.08 3.96 7.27
N SER A 657 -3.62 5.04 6.62
CA SER A 657 -3.55 5.15 5.17
C SER A 657 -2.11 5.06 4.68
N HIS A 658 -1.86 4.30 3.61
CA HIS A 658 -0.55 4.20 2.95
C HIS A 658 -0.53 4.86 1.56
N GLY A 659 0.66 5.12 1.03
CA GLY A 659 0.85 5.55 -0.36
C GLY A 659 0.31 4.56 -1.40
N SER A 660 -0.01 5.06 -2.61
CA SER A 660 -0.58 4.21 -3.67
C SER A 660 0.41 3.12 -4.15
N PRO A 661 -0.09 2.00 -4.70
CA PRO A 661 0.77 0.95 -5.25
C PRO A 661 1.82 1.49 -6.24
N GLY A 662 3.08 1.22 -5.95
CA GLY A 662 4.24 1.75 -6.70
C GLY A 662 4.92 2.97 -6.08
N GLN A 663 4.37 3.56 -5.02
CA GLN A 663 4.98 4.65 -4.24
C GLN A 663 5.43 4.11 -2.86
N SER A 664 6.56 3.41 -2.82
CA SER A 664 7.05 2.73 -1.61
C SER A 664 7.48 3.65 -0.48
N ASP A 665 7.81 4.90 -0.81
CA ASP A 665 8.60 5.80 0.04
C ASP A 665 7.71 6.88 0.70
N ILE A 666 6.40 6.88 0.39
CA ILE A 666 5.42 7.76 1.02
C ILE A 666 5.13 7.28 2.45
N PRO A 667 5.19 8.16 3.47
CA PRO A 667 4.90 7.80 4.86
C PRO A 667 3.46 7.33 5.02
N SER A 668 3.23 6.46 6.00
CA SER A 668 1.85 6.11 6.38
C SER A 668 1.27 7.23 7.25
N ILE A 669 -0.04 7.43 7.15
CA ILE A 669 -0.75 8.46 7.91
C ILE A 669 -1.72 7.75 8.85
N ALA A 670 -1.43 7.81 10.15
CA ALA A 670 -2.31 7.34 11.20
C ALA A 670 -3.27 8.46 11.63
N ALA A 671 -4.51 8.10 11.87
CA ALA A 671 -5.54 9.03 12.28
C ALA A 671 -6.46 8.42 13.32
N VAL A 672 -6.73 9.19 14.37
CA VAL A 672 -7.62 8.82 15.46
C VAL A 672 -8.65 9.92 15.64
N VAL A 673 -9.91 9.54 15.75
CA VAL A 673 -11.02 10.44 16.07
C VAL A 673 -11.62 10.07 17.42
N SER A 674 -12.07 11.06 18.20
CA SER A 674 -12.78 10.84 19.46
C SER A 674 -14.15 11.52 19.49
N SER A 675 -15.12 10.88 20.14
CA SER A 675 -16.41 11.53 20.48
C SER A 675 -16.20 12.66 21.49
N ARG A 676 -17.13 13.63 21.49
CA ARG A 676 -17.14 14.79 22.40
C ARG A 676 -18.52 15.04 22.98
N ASN A 677 -18.59 15.88 24.01
CA ASN A 677 -19.84 16.39 24.60
C ASN A 677 -20.73 15.27 25.17
N TRP A 678 -20.15 14.30 25.86
CA TRP A 678 -20.92 13.25 26.57
C TRP A 678 -21.95 13.91 27.51
N PRO A 679 -23.22 13.43 27.59
CA PRO A 679 -23.75 12.15 27.09
C PRO A 679 -24.20 12.12 25.62
N LEU A 680 -23.93 13.16 24.83
CA LEU A 680 -24.15 13.16 23.38
C LEU A 680 -23.00 12.43 22.65
N LEU A 681 -23.25 12.06 21.39
CA LEU A 681 -22.35 11.26 20.55
C LEU A 681 -22.06 11.93 19.20
N SER A 682 -22.94 12.80 18.70
CA SER A 682 -22.91 13.29 17.32
C SER A 682 -21.76 14.26 16.95
N ARG A 683 -20.84 14.58 17.87
CA ARG A 683 -19.69 15.49 17.65
C ARG A 683 -18.36 14.76 17.86
N TYR A 684 -17.40 14.99 16.97
CA TYR A 684 -16.09 14.33 16.97
C TYR A 684 -14.92 15.31 16.79
N ARG A 685 -13.78 15.04 17.45
CA ARG A 685 -12.45 15.62 17.14
C ARG A 685 -11.63 14.61 16.34
N ALA A 686 -10.71 15.08 15.52
CA ALA A 686 -9.75 14.25 14.79
C ALA A 686 -8.32 14.73 15.06
N SER A 687 -7.41 13.79 15.31
CA SER A 687 -5.97 14.02 15.38
C SER A 687 -5.23 13.04 14.46
N VAL A 688 -4.13 13.48 13.88
CA VAL A 688 -3.42 12.80 12.78
C VAL A 688 -1.92 12.87 13.02
N ARG A 689 -1.19 11.80 12.73
CA ARG A 689 0.28 11.75 12.77
C ARG A 689 0.82 10.99 11.54
N SER A 690 2.01 11.36 11.10
CA SER A 690 2.76 10.63 10.08
C SER A 690 3.68 9.60 10.73
N GLN A 691 3.74 8.40 10.17
CA GLN A 691 4.60 7.30 10.61
C GLN A 691 5.31 6.64 9.41
N SER A 692 6.17 5.67 9.69
CA SER A 692 7.02 5.05 8.67
C SER A 692 6.20 4.40 7.53
N PRO A 693 6.74 4.36 6.28
CA PRO A 693 6.05 3.75 5.15
C PRO A 693 5.64 2.30 5.42
N LYS A 694 4.37 1.97 5.14
CA LYS A 694 3.77 0.61 5.28
C LYS A 694 3.71 0.05 6.70
N VAL A 695 3.98 0.84 7.74
CA VAL A 695 3.66 0.45 9.12
C VAL A 695 2.16 0.59 9.32
N GLU A 696 1.50 -0.52 9.67
CA GLU A 696 0.05 -0.59 9.92
C GLU A 696 -0.30 -0.23 11.37
N MET A 697 0.49 -0.64 12.37
CA MET A 697 0.23 -0.30 13.77
C MET A 697 0.45 1.19 14.03
N VAL A 698 -0.32 1.82 14.93
CA VAL A 698 -0.15 3.24 15.26
C VAL A 698 0.97 3.43 16.30
N ASP A 699 2.11 3.96 15.86
CA ASP A 699 3.34 4.14 16.67
C ASP A 699 3.30 5.34 17.64
N SER A 700 2.19 6.09 17.69
CA SER A 700 2.11 7.39 18.39
C SER A 700 0.80 7.60 19.15
N LEU A 701 0.19 6.51 19.64
CA LEU A 701 -0.99 6.62 20.51
C LEU A 701 -0.57 7.19 21.87
N PHE A 702 0.53 6.68 22.43
CA PHE A 702 1.26 7.21 23.57
C PHE A 702 2.70 7.48 23.16
N LYS A 703 3.25 8.64 23.51
CA LYS A 703 4.63 9.00 23.20
C LYS A 703 5.16 10.06 24.16
N LEU A 704 6.01 9.64 25.09
CA LEU A 704 6.72 10.55 25.98
C LEU A 704 7.53 11.61 25.19
N THR A 705 7.57 12.82 25.73
CA THR A 705 8.47 13.89 25.30
C THR A 705 9.93 13.55 25.62
N ALA A 706 10.88 14.29 25.03
CA ALA A 706 12.31 13.99 25.18
C ALA A 706 12.83 14.09 26.63
N ASP A 707 12.19 14.91 27.45
CA ASP A 707 12.43 15.06 28.89
C ASP A 707 11.65 14.05 29.76
N LYS A 708 10.84 13.17 29.14
CA LYS A 708 9.98 12.16 29.78
C LYS A 708 8.92 12.71 30.76
N LYS A 709 8.69 14.03 30.78
CA LYS A 709 7.76 14.70 31.71
C LYS A 709 6.35 14.89 31.17
N ASP A 710 6.13 14.80 29.86
CA ASP A 710 4.80 14.90 29.25
C ASP A 710 4.58 13.82 28.17
N ASP A 711 3.31 13.60 27.78
CA ASP A 711 2.93 12.74 26.67
C ASP A 711 2.48 13.59 25.46
N CYS A 712 3.16 13.43 24.33
CA CYS A 712 2.81 14.06 23.05
C CYS A 712 2.01 13.14 22.10
N GLY A 713 1.61 11.97 22.61
CA GLY A 713 0.78 10.98 21.94
C GLY A 713 -0.61 11.50 21.56
N ILE A 714 -1.23 10.81 20.60
CA ILE A 714 -2.56 11.16 20.10
C ILE A 714 -3.63 11.01 21.19
N VAL A 715 -3.51 9.99 22.04
CA VAL A 715 -4.57 9.62 23.00
C VAL A 715 -4.75 10.72 24.04
N ARG A 716 -3.68 11.26 24.62
CA ARG A 716 -3.77 12.39 25.58
C ARG A 716 -4.44 13.62 24.97
N GLU A 717 -4.13 13.99 23.74
CA GLU A 717 -4.78 15.13 23.06
C GLU A 717 -6.31 14.96 23.03
N LEU A 718 -6.78 13.74 22.71
CA LEU A 718 -8.20 13.42 22.59
C LEU A 718 -8.89 13.24 23.94
N LEU A 719 -8.19 12.71 24.96
CA LEU A 719 -8.70 12.56 26.32
C LEU A 719 -8.87 13.92 27.01
N LEU A 720 -7.91 14.83 26.88
CA LEU A 720 -8.00 16.19 27.40
C LEU A 720 -9.12 16.99 26.72
N ASP A 721 -9.34 16.79 25.42
CA ASP A 721 -10.43 17.42 24.66
C ASP A 721 -11.81 16.88 25.05
N TYR A 722 -11.92 15.56 25.30
CA TYR A 722 -13.12 14.94 25.86
C TYR A 722 -13.43 15.47 27.26
N TYR A 723 -12.44 15.51 28.16
CA TYR A 723 -12.59 16.01 29.52
C TYR A 723 -13.10 17.45 29.53
N LYS A 724 -12.49 18.33 28.75
CA LYS A 724 -12.91 19.73 28.59
C LYS A 724 -14.32 19.88 28.01
N SER A 725 -14.72 19.03 27.06
CA SER A 725 -16.05 19.12 26.40
C SER A 725 -17.17 18.35 27.10
N SER A 726 -16.85 17.51 28.09
CA SER A 726 -17.79 16.62 28.79
C SER A 726 -17.85 16.95 30.28
N GLY A 727 -17.91 18.24 30.62
CA GLY A 727 -18.10 18.71 32.00
C GLY A 727 -17.03 18.23 32.98
N GLN A 728 -15.75 18.22 32.57
CA GLN A 728 -14.62 17.78 33.40
C GLN A 728 -14.78 16.35 33.96
N THR A 729 -15.47 15.48 33.22
CA THR A 729 -15.65 14.06 33.59
C THR A 729 -14.64 13.17 32.85
N LYS A 730 -13.91 12.32 33.57
CA LYS A 730 -13.04 11.29 32.96
C LYS A 730 -13.91 10.14 32.40
N PRO A 731 -13.61 9.60 31.20
CA PRO A 731 -14.36 8.46 30.69
C PRO A 731 -14.11 7.21 31.55
N ALA A 732 -15.19 6.58 32.04
CA ALA A 732 -15.15 5.32 32.77
C ALA A 732 -15.08 4.10 31.81
N GLN A 733 -15.38 4.31 30.53
CA GLN A 733 -15.18 3.32 29.48
C GLN A 733 -14.70 3.95 28.16
N ILE A 734 -13.90 3.18 27.43
CA ILE A 734 -13.24 3.55 26.18
C ILE A 734 -13.55 2.48 25.13
N ILE A 735 -14.15 2.89 24.02
CA ILE A 735 -14.65 1.98 22.99
C ILE A 735 -13.94 2.31 21.67
N ILE A 736 -13.12 1.38 21.20
CA ILE A 736 -12.13 1.57 20.13
C ILE A 736 -12.57 0.79 18.90
N PHE A 737 -12.64 1.48 17.76
CA PHE A 737 -12.90 0.86 16.47
C PHE A 737 -11.71 1.03 15.54
N ARG A 738 -11.10 -0.11 15.18
CA ARG A 738 -9.88 -0.18 14.38
C ARG A 738 -10.19 -0.71 12.98
N ASP A 739 -10.05 0.14 11.98
CA ASP A 739 -10.17 -0.23 10.55
C ASP A 739 -8.79 -0.49 9.94
N GLY A 740 -8.72 -1.31 8.88
CA GLY A 740 -7.49 -1.54 8.11
C GLY A 740 -6.69 -2.82 8.43
N VAL A 741 -6.76 -3.35 9.66
CA VAL A 741 -5.93 -4.49 10.08
C VAL A 741 -6.42 -5.86 9.60
N SER A 742 -5.48 -6.76 9.33
CA SER A 742 -5.73 -8.18 8.98
C SER A 742 -5.85 -9.08 10.21
N GLU A 743 -6.41 -10.28 10.04
CA GLU A 743 -6.63 -11.27 11.13
C GLU A 743 -5.35 -11.58 11.92
N SER A 744 -4.22 -11.76 11.23
CA SER A 744 -2.91 -12.01 11.85
C SER A 744 -2.37 -10.85 12.70
N GLN A 745 -2.97 -9.65 12.61
CA GLN A 745 -2.55 -8.46 13.35
C GLN A 745 -3.44 -8.17 14.57
N PHE A 746 -4.51 -8.94 14.81
CA PHE A 746 -5.42 -8.69 15.94
C PHE A 746 -4.69 -8.72 17.29
N ASN A 747 -3.75 -9.65 17.48
CA ASN A 747 -2.91 -9.72 18.67
C ASN A 747 -1.95 -8.52 18.80
N GLN A 748 -1.54 -7.89 17.71
CA GLN A 748 -0.72 -6.66 17.74
C GLN A 748 -1.57 -5.47 18.20
N VAL A 749 -2.81 -5.34 17.70
CA VAL A 749 -3.74 -4.30 18.19
C VAL A 749 -3.99 -4.44 19.71
N LEU A 750 -4.19 -5.66 20.21
CA LEU A 750 -4.47 -5.91 21.64
C LEU A 750 -3.27 -5.76 22.59
N ASN A 751 -2.03 -5.92 22.10
CA ASN A 751 -0.81 -5.94 22.92
C ASN A 751 0.21 -4.83 22.55
N ILE A 752 -0.15 -3.94 21.63
CA ILE A 752 0.67 -2.77 21.23
C ILE A 752 -0.19 -1.51 21.19
N GLU A 753 -1.29 -1.51 20.43
CA GLU A 753 -2.15 -0.30 20.32
C GLU A 753 -2.97 -0.08 21.61
N LEU A 754 -3.63 -1.12 22.13
CA LEU A 754 -4.40 -1.03 23.37
C LEU A 754 -3.50 -0.75 24.59
N ASP A 755 -2.29 -1.32 24.64
CA ASP A 755 -1.34 -1.04 25.72
C ASP A 755 -0.92 0.44 25.75
N GLN A 756 -0.60 1.04 24.60
CA GLN A 756 -0.34 2.49 24.53
C GLN A 756 -1.54 3.32 25.03
N ILE A 757 -2.78 2.94 24.69
CA ILE A 757 -3.97 3.67 25.17
C ILE A 757 -4.11 3.55 26.70
N ILE A 758 -3.79 2.39 27.28
CA ILE A 758 -3.78 2.17 28.73
C ILE A 758 -2.65 2.99 29.39
N GLU A 759 -1.45 2.99 28.82
CA GLU A 759 -0.30 3.78 29.28
C GLU A 759 -0.64 5.28 29.28
N ALA A 760 -1.29 5.81 28.23
CA ALA A 760 -1.76 7.20 28.17
C ALA A 760 -2.84 7.56 29.20
N CYS A 761 -3.71 6.61 29.59
CA CYS A 761 -4.69 6.83 30.66
C CYS A 761 -3.98 6.92 32.02
N LYS A 762 -3.10 5.96 32.32
CA LYS A 762 -2.33 5.91 33.57
C LYS A 762 -1.37 7.09 33.74
N PHE A 763 -0.79 7.60 32.64
CA PHE A 763 0.07 8.77 32.67
C PHE A 763 -0.68 10.05 33.05
N LEU A 764 -1.98 10.14 32.75
CA LEU A 764 -2.82 11.27 33.17
C LEU A 764 -3.37 11.13 34.59
N ASP A 765 -3.54 9.90 35.08
CA ASP A 765 -3.95 9.56 36.44
C ASP A 765 -3.66 8.07 36.68
N GLU A 766 -2.72 7.77 37.57
CA GLU A 766 -2.28 6.39 37.84
C GLU A 766 -3.40 5.50 38.40
N SER A 767 -4.36 6.09 39.12
CA SER A 767 -5.52 5.39 39.66
C SER A 767 -6.60 5.08 38.62
N TRP A 768 -6.54 5.70 37.44
CA TRP A 768 -7.61 5.64 36.46
C TRP A 768 -7.54 4.38 35.59
N SER A 769 -8.49 3.47 35.81
CA SER A 769 -8.61 2.19 35.10
C SER A 769 -9.97 2.07 34.40
N PRO A 770 -10.14 2.67 33.20
CA PRO A 770 -11.39 2.59 32.45
C PRO A 770 -11.59 1.20 31.80
N LYS A 771 -12.85 0.85 31.51
CA LYS A 771 -13.17 -0.40 30.80
C LYS A 771 -12.96 -0.24 29.29
N PHE A 772 -12.21 -1.15 28.68
CA PHE A 772 -11.88 -1.12 27.26
C PHE A 772 -12.73 -2.10 26.44
N THR A 773 -13.19 -1.68 25.27
CA THR A 773 -13.73 -2.58 24.23
C THR A 773 -13.03 -2.27 22.91
N VAL A 774 -12.31 -3.23 22.33
CA VAL A 774 -11.59 -3.08 21.06
C VAL A 774 -12.26 -3.90 19.98
N ILE A 775 -12.59 -3.25 18.86
CA ILE A 775 -13.41 -3.81 17.80
C ILE A 775 -12.74 -3.55 16.47
N VAL A 776 -12.32 -4.62 15.81
CA VAL A 776 -11.75 -4.54 14.47
C VAL A 776 -12.88 -4.51 13.43
N ALA A 777 -12.86 -3.49 12.57
CA ALA A 777 -13.81 -3.35 11.47
C ALA A 777 -13.11 -3.68 10.15
N GLN A 778 -13.47 -4.81 9.52
CA GLN A 778 -12.96 -5.20 8.20
C GLN A 778 -14.02 -4.98 7.13
N LYS A 779 -13.75 -4.08 6.18
CA LYS A 779 -14.62 -3.81 5.02
C LYS A 779 -14.23 -4.61 3.78
N ASN A 780 -12.93 -4.89 3.64
CA ASN A 780 -12.33 -5.52 2.48
C ASN A 780 -12.15 -7.02 2.73
N HIS A 781 -13.24 -7.78 2.69
CA HIS A 781 -13.26 -9.23 2.85
C HIS A 781 -13.94 -9.93 1.66
N HIS A 782 -13.73 -11.25 1.52
CA HIS A 782 -14.25 -12.03 0.40
C HIS A 782 -15.66 -12.59 0.62
N THR A 783 -16.12 -12.76 1.86
CA THR A 783 -17.52 -13.15 2.17
C THR A 783 -18.53 -12.17 1.56
N LYS A 784 -19.62 -12.67 0.97
CA LYS A 784 -20.74 -11.94 0.36
C LYS A 784 -22.05 -12.66 0.67
N PHE A 785 -23.10 -11.89 0.93
CA PHE A 785 -24.43 -12.41 1.23
C PHE A 785 -25.42 -12.00 0.14
N PHE A 786 -26.34 -12.89 -0.19
CA PHE A 786 -27.36 -12.70 -1.20
C PHE A 786 -28.70 -13.18 -0.68
N GLN A 787 -29.78 -12.56 -1.13
CA GLN A 787 -31.14 -13.06 -0.93
C GLN A 787 -31.43 -14.14 -1.97
N ASP A 788 -31.97 -15.29 -1.54
CA ASP A 788 -32.31 -16.38 -2.46
C ASP A 788 -33.42 -15.94 -3.43
N GLY A 789 -33.32 -16.32 -4.71
CA GLY A 789 -34.24 -15.90 -5.79
C GLY A 789 -34.27 -14.40 -6.15
N SER A 790 -33.79 -13.49 -5.31
CA SER A 790 -33.99 -12.04 -5.47
C SER A 790 -32.91 -11.36 -6.35
N PRO A 791 -33.28 -10.34 -7.16
CA PRO A 791 -32.31 -9.50 -7.88
C PRO A 791 -31.60 -8.48 -6.97
N ASP A 792 -32.12 -8.24 -5.77
CA ASP A 792 -31.65 -7.19 -4.86
C ASP A 792 -30.54 -7.66 -3.90
N ASN A 793 -29.73 -6.70 -3.45
CA ASN A 793 -28.78 -6.93 -2.35
C ASN A 793 -29.54 -7.21 -1.04
N VAL A 794 -28.86 -7.80 -0.06
CA VAL A 794 -29.43 -7.97 1.30
C VAL A 794 -29.89 -6.63 1.89
N PRO A 795 -30.99 -6.58 2.65
CA PRO A 795 -31.52 -5.33 3.16
C PRO A 795 -30.57 -4.68 4.18
N PRO A 796 -30.52 -3.33 4.27
CA PRO A 796 -29.72 -2.64 5.28
C PRO A 796 -30.16 -3.02 6.68
N GLY A 797 -29.21 -3.27 7.58
CA GLY A 797 -29.47 -3.80 8.91
C GLY A 797 -29.35 -5.32 9.03
N THR A 798 -29.07 -6.04 7.93
CA THR A 798 -28.82 -7.50 7.95
C THR A 798 -27.55 -7.84 8.74
N VAL A 799 -27.68 -8.70 9.74
CA VAL A 799 -26.62 -9.27 10.58
C VAL A 799 -26.51 -10.78 10.37
N ILE A 800 -25.29 -11.30 10.33
CA ILE A 800 -24.98 -12.73 10.38
C ILE A 800 -23.88 -12.93 11.43
N ASP A 801 -24.20 -13.65 12.50
CA ASP A 801 -23.32 -13.95 13.64
C ASP A 801 -23.24 -15.45 13.94
N ASN A 802 -23.55 -16.27 12.92
CA ASN A 802 -23.56 -17.72 12.93
C ASN A 802 -22.91 -18.30 11.66
N ALA A 803 -22.62 -19.61 11.67
CA ALA A 803 -22.25 -20.47 10.55
C ALA A 803 -20.98 -20.08 9.76
N VAL A 804 -20.92 -18.90 9.17
CA VAL A 804 -19.75 -18.35 8.47
C VAL A 804 -18.88 -17.44 9.34
N CYS A 805 -19.20 -17.31 10.62
CA CYS A 805 -18.36 -16.65 11.62
C CYS A 805 -17.28 -17.59 12.16
N HIS A 806 -16.28 -17.02 12.84
CA HIS A 806 -15.20 -17.77 13.47
C HIS A 806 -15.75 -18.67 14.62
N PRO A 807 -15.20 -19.89 14.84
CA PRO A 807 -15.70 -20.82 15.84
C PRO A 807 -15.75 -20.26 17.26
N GLN A 808 -14.65 -19.67 17.77
CA GLN A 808 -14.56 -19.15 19.14
C GLN A 808 -14.66 -17.62 19.27
N SER A 809 -13.86 -16.87 18.51
CA SER A 809 -13.87 -15.39 18.49
C SER A 809 -15.26 -14.77 18.32
N TYR A 810 -15.48 -13.61 18.95
CA TYR A 810 -16.75 -12.89 18.93
C TYR A 810 -16.90 -11.94 17.72
N ASP A 811 -16.89 -12.49 16.51
CA ASP A 811 -17.11 -11.77 15.25
C ASP A 811 -18.57 -11.81 14.75
N PHE A 812 -18.92 -10.87 13.86
CA PHE A 812 -20.19 -10.87 13.13
C PHE A 812 -20.05 -10.07 11.83
N TYR A 813 -20.83 -10.44 10.82
CA TYR A 813 -21.00 -9.65 9.60
C TYR A 813 -22.23 -8.75 9.71
N MET A 814 -22.14 -7.52 9.21
CA MET A 814 -23.30 -6.63 9.14
C MET A 814 -23.34 -5.76 7.87
N CYS A 815 -24.44 -5.88 7.12
CA CYS A 815 -24.72 -5.04 5.96
C CYS A 815 -25.39 -3.72 6.37
N ALA A 816 -24.56 -2.71 6.67
CA ALA A 816 -25.01 -1.40 7.17
C ALA A 816 -25.70 -0.47 6.15
N HIS A 817 -25.80 -0.86 4.88
CA HIS A 817 -26.04 0.09 3.79
C HIS A 817 -26.85 -0.51 2.65
N ALA A 818 -27.58 0.34 1.93
CA ALA A 818 -28.24 -0.06 0.69
C ALA A 818 -27.20 -0.25 -0.43
N GLY A 819 -27.10 -1.46 -0.98
CA GLY A 819 -26.26 -1.74 -2.14
C GLY A 819 -26.72 -0.96 -3.36
N MET A 820 -25.97 0.07 -3.77
CA MET A 820 -26.29 0.85 -4.97
C MET A 820 -25.81 0.17 -6.25
N ILE A 821 -26.76 -0.40 -6.98
CA ILE A 821 -26.59 -0.67 -8.40
C ILE A 821 -27.34 0.41 -9.15
N VAL A 822 -26.59 1.43 -9.61
CA VAL A 822 -27.11 2.38 -10.60
C VAL A 822 -27.34 1.58 -11.87
N LEU A 823 -28.55 1.67 -12.43
CA LEU A 823 -28.97 0.97 -13.64
C LEU A 823 -28.15 1.43 -14.85
N GLY A 824 -27.02 0.76 -15.09
CA GLY A 824 -26.37 0.74 -16.39
C GLY A 824 -27.07 -0.28 -17.28
N MET A 825 -28.04 0.18 -18.08
CA MET A 825 -28.49 -0.58 -19.25
C MET A 825 -27.63 -0.12 -20.44
N GLY A 826 -26.99 -1.08 -21.12
CA GLY A 826 -26.22 -0.80 -22.33
C GLY A 826 -27.13 -0.39 -23.50
N HIS A 827 -26.55 0.28 -24.50
CA HIS A 827 -27.24 0.56 -25.75
C HIS A 827 -27.35 -0.73 -26.58
N ASP A 828 -28.56 -1.27 -26.68
CA ASP A 828 -28.97 -2.19 -27.73
C ASP A 828 -30.31 -1.70 -28.29
N SER A 829 -30.48 -1.82 -29.60
CA SER A 829 -31.59 -1.28 -30.40
C SER A 829 -32.97 -1.78 -29.96
N ARG A 830 -33.11 -3.08 -29.65
CA ARG A 830 -34.32 -3.64 -29.04
C ARG A 830 -34.56 -3.11 -27.62
N GLY A 831 -33.47 -2.83 -26.90
CA GLY A 831 -33.50 -2.16 -25.61
C GLY A 831 -34.03 -0.73 -25.70
N GLU A 832 -33.70 0.04 -26.75
CA GLU A 832 -34.20 1.41 -26.94
C GLU A 832 -35.69 1.49 -27.24
N PHE A 833 -36.24 0.58 -28.04
CA PHE A 833 -37.69 0.54 -28.28
C PHE A 833 -38.46 0.20 -26.99
N LEU A 834 -38.05 -0.85 -26.27
CA LEU A 834 -38.65 -1.19 -24.98
C LEU A 834 -38.44 -0.07 -23.95
N LYS A 835 -37.28 0.58 -23.96
CA LYS A 835 -36.93 1.71 -23.07
C LYS A 835 -37.75 2.95 -23.39
N ASN A 836 -38.09 3.25 -24.65
CA ASN A 836 -38.96 4.38 -24.97
C ASN A 836 -40.42 4.09 -24.58
N SER A 837 -40.93 2.89 -24.88
CA SER A 837 -42.28 2.46 -24.44
C SER A 837 -42.40 2.42 -22.91
N LEU A 838 -41.44 1.78 -22.21
CA LEU A 838 -41.38 1.84 -20.76
C LEU A 838 -41.04 3.24 -20.24
N SER A 839 -40.32 4.11 -20.97
CA SER A 839 -40.00 5.47 -20.50
C SER A 839 -41.18 6.41 -20.58
N ILE A 840 -42.16 6.18 -21.45
CA ILE A 840 -43.42 6.93 -21.44
C ILE A 840 -44.26 6.48 -20.24
N VAL A 841 -44.45 5.16 -20.05
CA VAL A 841 -45.15 4.61 -18.88
C VAL A 841 -44.43 4.98 -17.57
N ASN A 842 -43.10 4.89 -17.53
CA ASN A 842 -42.27 5.35 -16.41
C ASN A 842 -42.24 6.88 -16.30
N MET A 843 -42.40 7.67 -17.36
CA MET A 843 -42.48 9.13 -17.19
C MET A 843 -43.75 9.48 -16.41
N PHE A 844 -44.88 8.89 -16.75
CA PHE A 844 -46.12 9.13 -15.99
C PHE A 844 -46.06 8.47 -14.60
N LEU A 845 -45.57 7.24 -14.49
CA LEU A 845 -45.44 6.54 -13.21
C LEU A 845 -44.38 7.16 -12.28
N PHE A 846 -43.27 7.69 -12.78
CA PHE A 846 -42.26 8.43 -12.00
C PHE A 846 -42.46 9.95 -11.96
N ALA A 847 -43.36 10.55 -12.74
CA ALA A 847 -43.90 11.88 -12.43
C ALA A 847 -44.86 11.77 -11.23
N PHE A 848 -45.72 10.74 -11.22
CA PHE A 848 -46.60 10.41 -10.11
C PHE A 848 -45.82 9.97 -8.86
N LEU A 849 -44.97 8.94 -8.97
CA LEU A 849 -44.05 8.53 -7.89
C LEU A 849 -43.00 9.60 -7.57
N GLY A 850 -42.64 10.50 -8.49
CA GLY A 850 -41.78 11.65 -8.20
C GLY A 850 -42.45 12.64 -7.25
N LYS A 851 -43.74 12.93 -7.49
CA LYS A 851 -44.62 13.69 -6.59
C LYS A 851 -44.76 13.01 -5.21
N VAL A 852 -44.87 11.68 -5.18
CA VAL A 852 -45.16 10.89 -3.96
C VAL A 852 -43.90 10.50 -3.16
N THR A 853 -42.78 10.19 -3.80
CA THR A 853 -41.55 9.64 -3.17
C THR A 853 -40.37 10.63 -3.10
N LYS A 854 -40.53 11.85 -3.63
CA LYS A 854 -39.66 13.03 -3.42
C LYS A 854 -38.14 12.75 -3.33
N GLY A 855 -37.58 12.25 -4.44
CA GLY A 855 -36.15 12.26 -4.81
C GLY A 855 -35.12 12.12 -3.68
N GLY A 856 -34.53 10.93 -3.50
CA GLY A 856 -33.54 10.68 -2.45
C GLY A 856 -32.09 10.53 -2.94
N THR A 857 -31.16 11.35 -2.43
CA THR A 857 -29.72 11.01 -2.43
C THR A 857 -28.99 11.39 -1.13
N TYR A 858 -28.23 10.41 -0.62
CA TYR A 858 -27.03 10.45 0.24
C TYR A 858 -26.75 11.64 1.17
N ASN A 859 -26.92 11.38 2.46
CA ASN A 859 -26.43 12.20 3.58
C ASN A 859 -25.67 11.30 4.59
N PRO A 860 -24.58 11.74 5.24
CA PRO A 860 -23.90 11.00 6.33
C PRO A 860 -24.77 10.38 7.45
N LEU A 861 -25.96 10.92 7.74
CA LEU A 861 -26.64 10.68 9.02
C LEU A 861 -27.40 9.34 9.15
N THR A 862 -27.55 8.52 8.09
CA THR A 862 -28.06 7.11 8.23
C THR A 862 -27.28 6.34 9.27
N ILE A 863 -25.99 6.65 9.30
CA ILE A 863 -24.95 5.82 9.88
C ILE A 863 -25.07 5.92 11.39
N LEU A 864 -25.18 7.17 11.87
CA LEU A 864 -25.55 7.49 13.24
C LEU A 864 -26.91 6.91 13.61
N SER A 865 -27.91 6.91 12.70
CA SER A 865 -29.24 6.34 12.98
C SER A 865 -29.15 4.96 13.62
N SER A 866 -28.68 3.94 12.90
CA SER A 866 -28.95 2.54 13.24
C SER A 866 -28.19 1.94 14.44
N ALA A 867 -27.50 2.76 15.23
CA ALA A 867 -26.82 2.37 16.48
C ALA A 867 -27.78 2.00 17.61
N ILE A 868 -28.84 2.81 17.81
CA ILE A 868 -29.32 3.02 19.18
C ILE A 868 -30.58 2.20 19.54
N SER A 869 -31.23 1.53 18.58
CA SER A 869 -32.43 0.69 18.84
C SER A 869 -32.16 -0.63 19.56
N GLY A 870 -30.95 -0.89 20.09
CA GLY A 870 -30.63 -2.18 20.68
C GLY A 870 -29.43 -2.24 21.61
N ASP A 871 -29.22 -3.45 22.13
CA ASP A 871 -28.20 -3.86 23.09
C ASP A 871 -26.76 -3.64 22.58
N PHE A 872 -25.73 -3.94 23.39
CA PHE A 872 -24.31 -3.66 23.14
C PHE A 872 -23.83 -4.05 21.72
N SER A 873 -24.30 -5.19 21.21
CA SER A 873 -24.05 -5.71 19.84
C SER A 873 -24.53 -4.80 18.71
N GLN A 874 -25.46 -3.87 18.98
CA GLN A 874 -26.07 -2.96 18.01
C GLN A 874 -25.51 -1.53 18.15
N PHE A 875 -25.09 -1.15 19.35
CA PHE A 875 -24.22 0.00 19.57
C PHE A 875 -22.88 -0.17 18.82
N LEU A 876 -22.31 -1.38 18.85
CA LEU A 876 -21.12 -1.81 18.10
C LEU A 876 -21.19 -1.50 16.59
N PHE A 877 -22.37 -1.58 16.01
CA PHE A 877 -22.57 -1.56 14.56
C PHE A 877 -22.28 -0.20 13.90
N THR A 878 -22.60 0.91 14.56
CA THR A 878 -22.57 2.24 13.92
C THR A 878 -21.18 2.87 13.90
N ILE A 879 -20.47 2.76 15.01
CA ILE A 879 -19.16 3.42 15.13
C ILE A 879 -18.15 2.64 14.29
N GLY A 880 -18.18 1.30 14.36
CA GLY A 880 -17.20 0.44 13.67
C GLY A 880 -17.23 0.51 12.15
N ALA A 881 -18.41 0.42 11.55
CA ALA A 881 -18.48 0.28 10.10
C ALA A 881 -18.10 1.57 9.33
N ARG A 882 -18.29 2.77 9.92
CA ARG A 882 -18.35 4.00 9.10
C ARG A 882 -17.88 5.31 9.70
N ILE A 883 -17.68 5.44 11.01
CA ILE A 883 -16.93 6.58 11.54
C ILE A 883 -15.47 6.51 11.04
N PRO A 884 -14.83 5.33 10.96
CA PRO A 884 -13.67 5.13 10.11
C PRO A 884 -14.01 5.47 8.65
N ALA A 885 -14.95 4.78 7.96
CA ALA A 885 -15.12 4.94 6.50
C ALA A 885 -15.33 6.38 5.96
N GLN A 886 -16.03 7.26 6.70
CA GLN A 886 -16.15 8.66 6.29
C GLN A 886 -14.94 9.51 6.70
N ASN A 887 -14.31 9.22 7.83
CA ASN A 887 -13.03 9.83 8.14
C ASN A 887 -11.95 9.35 7.17
N SER A 888 -11.79 8.06 6.86
CA SER A 888 -10.88 7.50 5.84
C SER A 888 -11.00 8.18 4.47
N VAL A 889 -12.20 8.58 4.02
CA VAL A 889 -12.37 9.32 2.75
C VAL A 889 -11.99 10.80 2.87
N CYS A 890 -12.14 11.39 4.07
CA CYS A 890 -11.66 12.74 4.39
C CYS A 890 -10.14 12.77 4.69
N LEU A 891 -9.61 11.66 5.21
CA LEU A 891 -8.25 11.41 5.66
C LEU A 891 -7.36 10.92 4.53
N SER A 892 -7.84 10.10 3.60
CA SER A 892 -7.15 9.81 2.33
C SER A 892 -6.89 11.13 1.58
N LYS A 893 -7.91 12.00 1.48
CA LYS A 893 -7.75 13.35 0.89
C LYS A 893 -6.93 14.34 1.73
N ARG A 894 -6.66 14.08 3.02
CA ARG A 894 -5.67 14.83 3.83
C ARG A 894 -4.28 14.20 3.72
N GLY A 895 -4.18 12.88 3.60
CA GLY A 895 -2.95 12.10 3.48
C GLY A 895 -2.28 12.32 2.13
N ASP A 896 -3.05 12.42 1.04
CA ASP A 896 -2.54 12.86 -0.26
C ASP A 896 -1.87 14.25 -0.18
N VAL A 897 -2.38 15.15 0.68
CA VAL A 897 -1.80 16.49 0.92
C VAL A 897 -0.59 16.45 1.86
N VAL A 898 -0.50 15.48 2.77
CA VAL A 898 0.68 15.27 3.63
C VAL A 898 1.81 14.52 2.89
N ALA A 899 1.48 13.69 1.88
CA ALA A 899 2.46 13.08 0.99
C ALA A 899 3.20 14.13 0.13
N GLU A 900 2.57 15.29 -0.13
CA GLU A 900 3.15 16.44 -0.85
C GLU A 900 4.08 17.32 0.03
N LYS A 901 4.43 16.85 1.24
CA LYS A 901 5.31 17.55 2.19
C LYS A 901 6.81 17.39 1.87
N THR A 902 7.18 16.66 0.81
CA THR A 902 8.58 16.38 0.41
C THR A 902 8.89 16.74 -1.04
N ASN A 903 8.71 18.00 -1.40
CA ASN A 903 9.45 18.63 -2.49
C ASN A 903 9.69 20.09 -2.10
N MET A 904 10.91 20.43 -1.69
CA MET A 904 11.26 21.81 -1.32
C MET A 904 12.69 22.16 -1.74
N ASP A 905 12.86 23.44 -2.05
CA ASP A 905 13.89 24.00 -2.91
C ASP A 905 15.29 24.13 -2.25
N TRP A 906 16.32 24.28 -3.09
CA TRP A 906 17.74 24.11 -2.72
C TRP A 906 18.36 25.22 -1.85
N THR A 907 17.67 26.34 -1.63
CA THR A 907 18.24 27.60 -1.12
C THR A 907 18.18 27.82 0.40
N ARG A 908 17.67 26.86 1.21
CA ARG A 908 17.63 26.99 2.69
C ARG A 908 18.71 26.21 3.48
N LYS A 909 19.76 25.72 2.82
CA LYS A 909 20.73 24.77 3.42
C LYS A 909 21.56 25.29 4.60
N THR A 910 21.73 26.59 4.78
CA THR A 910 22.53 27.19 5.88
C THR A 910 21.83 27.22 7.24
N ARG A 911 20.52 26.93 7.33
CA ARG A 911 19.78 26.91 8.62
C ARG A 911 19.57 25.51 9.22
N TYR A 912 20.18 24.47 8.65
CA TYR A 912 19.92 23.05 9.00
C TYR A 912 21.04 22.32 9.78
N GLN A 913 22.15 22.97 10.15
CA GLN A 913 23.17 22.27 10.96
C GLN A 913 22.75 22.07 12.43
N LEU A 914 22.07 23.04 13.05
CA LEU A 914 21.64 22.92 14.45
C LEU A 914 20.67 21.73 14.70
N PRO A 915 19.64 21.48 13.86
CA PRO A 915 18.78 20.29 14.01
C PRO A 915 19.51 18.98 13.73
N LEU A 916 20.56 18.97 12.89
CA LEU A 916 21.35 17.77 12.62
C LEU A 916 22.19 17.36 13.84
N VAL A 917 22.80 18.33 14.53
CA VAL A 917 23.58 18.10 15.74
C VAL A 917 22.68 17.66 16.90
N ILE A 918 21.53 18.31 17.10
CA ILE A 918 20.56 17.87 18.12
C ILE A 918 20.03 16.46 17.80
N GLY A 919 19.79 16.17 16.51
CA GLY A 919 19.37 14.84 16.04
C GLY A 919 20.42 13.76 16.25
N SER A 920 21.71 14.04 16.00
CA SER A 920 22.79 13.06 16.23
C SER A 920 23.03 12.81 17.72
N ILE A 921 23.03 13.85 18.56
CA ILE A 921 23.14 13.69 20.03
C ILE A 921 21.98 12.84 20.57
N THR A 922 20.74 13.13 20.16
CA THR A 922 19.56 12.38 20.62
C THR A 922 19.59 10.92 20.13
N GLY A 923 19.99 10.70 18.88
CA GLY A 923 20.11 9.37 18.29
C GLY A 923 21.20 8.51 18.92
N VAL A 924 22.37 9.09 19.22
CA VAL A 924 23.46 8.40 19.90
C VAL A 924 23.09 8.07 21.34
N ARG A 925 22.45 8.99 22.07
CA ARG A 925 22.01 8.73 23.46
C ARG A 925 20.98 7.59 23.51
N LEU A 926 20.03 7.55 22.58
CA LEU A 926 19.11 6.42 22.42
C LEU A 926 19.84 5.11 22.06
N PHE A 927 20.88 5.17 21.23
CA PHE A 927 21.64 3.99 20.80
C PHE A 927 22.44 3.39 21.96
N ILE A 928 23.13 4.21 22.76
CA ILE A 928 23.86 3.80 23.97
C ILE A 928 22.90 3.19 24.99
N ASP A 929 21.74 3.83 25.24
CA ASP A 929 20.70 3.32 26.15
C ASP A 929 20.09 1.97 25.68
N THR A 930 20.19 1.63 24.39
CA THR A 930 19.59 0.41 23.81
C THR A 930 20.59 -0.72 23.60
N PHE A 931 21.88 -0.42 23.38
CA PHE A 931 22.92 -1.39 23.05
C PHE A 931 24.24 -1.09 23.80
N PRO A 932 24.32 -1.33 25.12
CA PRO A 932 25.48 -0.95 25.94
C PRO A 932 26.80 -1.63 25.55
N GLU A 933 26.76 -2.77 24.86
CA GLU A 933 27.94 -3.53 24.44
C GLU A 933 28.46 -3.19 23.02
N ILE A 934 27.76 -2.33 22.26
CA ILE A 934 28.10 -2.07 20.84
C ILE A 934 28.76 -0.70 20.66
N GLY A 935 30.10 -0.70 20.67
CA GLY A 935 30.94 0.30 19.98
C GLY A 935 31.03 1.68 20.65
N LEU A 936 32.19 1.99 21.24
CA LEU A 936 32.48 3.23 22.00
C LEU A 936 32.66 4.50 21.14
N GLY A 937 32.04 4.58 19.96
CA GLY A 937 32.20 5.68 19.00
C GLY A 937 33.64 5.82 18.44
N PRO A 938 33.90 6.82 17.59
CA PRO A 938 35.27 7.13 17.16
C PRO A 938 36.13 7.52 18.38
N ARG A 939 37.31 6.93 18.47
CA ARG A 939 38.34 7.21 19.47
C ARG A 939 39.67 7.39 18.75
N LEU A 940 40.47 8.33 19.24
CA LEU A 940 41.82 8.52 18.75
C LEU A 940 42.72 7.42 19.32
N THR A 941 43.45 6.71 18.47
CA THR A 941 44.39 5.63 18.86
C THR A 941 45.85 6.05 18.71
N VAL A 942 46.12 7.24 18.17
CA VAL A 942 47.44 7.83 17.96
C VAL A 942 47.59 9.16 18.69
N ASP A 943 48.77 9.77 18.67
CA ASP A 943 48.94 11.12 19.23
C ASP A 943 48.12 12.18 18.47
N ILE A 944 47.81 13.28 19.16
CA ILE A 944 46.94 14.37 18.64
C ILE A 944 47.47 14.95 17.32
N HIS A 945 48.79 15.02 17.14
CA HIS A 945 49.38 15.60 15.93
C HIS A 945 49.24 14.65 14.73
N LYS A 946 49.52 13.35 14.90
CA LYS A 946 49.25 12.33 13.86
C LYS A 946 47.76 12.17 13.58
N GLY A 947 46.91 12.28 14.61
CA GLY A 947 45.46 12.29 14.47
C GLY A 947 44.97 13.42 13.58
N ALA A 948 45.34 14.66 13.94
CA ALA A 948 45.00 15.86 13.18
C ALA A 948 45.51 15.79 11.74
N LEU A 949 46.76 15.37 11.53
CA LEU A 949 47.30 15.16 10.18
C LEU A 949 46.49 14.14 9.39
N THR A 950 46.08 13.03 10.02
CA THR A 950 45.30 11.96 9.38
C THR A 950 43.90 12.44 8.97
N GLU A 951 43.11 13.00 9.89
CA GLU A 951 41.77 13.53 9.54
C GLU A 951 41.83 14.71 8.56
N GLY A 952 42.86 15.57 8.66
CA GLY A 952 43.10 16.65 7.71
C GLY A 952 43.39 16.15 6.29
N LEU A 953 44.28 15.17 6.14
CA LEU A 953 44.63 14.56 4.84
C LEU A 953 43.47 13.78 4.23
N LEU A 954 42.77 12.96 5.04
CA LEU A 954 41.62 12.21 4.57
C LEU A 954 40.49 13.18 4.15
N THR A 955 40.20 14.23 4.95
CA THR A 955 39.21 15.26 4.62
C THR A 955 39.61 16.06 3.36
N PHE A 956 40.90 16.36 3.17
CA PHE A 956 41.39 16.96 1.93
C PHE A 956 41.10 16.07 0.71
N ALA A 957 41.35 14.76 0.82
CA ALA A 957 41.12 13.80 -0.26
C ALA A 957 39.63 13.68 -0.64
N ILE A 958 38.73 13.53 0.35
CA ILE A 958 37.29 13.35 0.09
C ILE A 958 36.64 14.61 -0.53
N VAL A 959 37.08 15.80 -0.11
CA VAL A 959 36.61 17.08 -0.66
C VAL A 959 37.13 17.25 -2.09
N THR A 960 38.40 16.93 -2.35
CA THR A 960 39.00 16.99 -3.69
C THR A 960 38.30 16.04 -4.67
N ILE A 961 38.02 14.79 -4.27
CA ILE A 961 37.24 13.83 -5.07
C ILE A 961 35.82 14.35 -5.33
N SER A 962 35.17 14.93 -4.32
CA SER A 962 33.81 15.47 -4.45
C SER A 962 33.74 16.67 -5.41
N LEU A 963 34.75 17.57 -5.36
CA LEU A 963 34.89 18.69 -6.29
C LEU A 963 35.20 18.22 -7.72
N GLY A 964 36.04 17.18 -7.87
CA GLY A 964 36.33 16.56 -9.17
C GLY A 964 35.10 15.95 -9.83
N LEU A 965 34.29 15.18 -9.08
CA LEU A 965 33.05 14.58 -9.56
C LEU A 965 31.98 15.62 -9.96
N ALA A 966 32.02 16.81 -9.36
CA ALA A 966 31.11 17.92 -9.65
C ALA A 966 31.38 18.60 -11.01
N ARG A 967 32.59 18.48 -11.58
CA ARG A 967 32.85 18.93 -12.97
C ARG A 967 32.16 18.02 -14.01
N LYS A 968 32.03 18.52 -15.25
CA LYS A 968 31.42 17.84 -16.41
C LYS A 968 32.23 16.65 -16.93
N ILE A 969 32.53 15.67 -16.07
CA ILE A 969 32.95 14.33 -16.52
C ILE A 969 31.70 13.63 -17.10
N PRO A 970 31.74 13.12 -18.35
CA PRO A 970 30.65 12.34 -18.93
C PRO A 970 30.55 10.99 -18.21
N GLY A 971 29.43 10.78 -17.52
CA GLY A 971 29.17 9.58 -16.73
C GLY A 971 27.82 9.70 -16.04
N SER A 972 27.08 8.59 -15.93
CA SER A 972 25.74 8.63 -15.36
C SER A 972 25.74 9.09 -13.89
N PHE A 973 24.64 9.71 -13.45
CA PHE A 973 24.43 10.09 -12.05
C PHE A 973 24.79 8.94 -11.09
N PHE A 974 24.36 7.72 -11.42
CA PHE A 974 24.62 6.51 -10.65
C PHE A 974 26.12 6.19 -10.50
N MET A 975 26.92 6.40 -11.54
CA MET A 975 28.37 6.18 -11.51
C MET A 975 29.07 7.23 -10.62
N LYS A 976 28.65 8.50 -10.67
CA LYS A 976 29.17 9.55 -9.78
C LYS A 976 28.81 9.29 -8.32
N THR A 977 27.57 8.86 -8.05
CA THR A 977 27.15 8.43 -6.71
C THR A 977 27.96 7.22 -6.25
N TRP A 978 28.17 6.22 -7.10
CA TRP A 978 28.93 5.01 -6.76
C TRP A 978 30.40 5.32 -6.44
N ILE A 979 31.09 6.10 -7.27
CA ILE A 979 32.47 6.54 -6.99
C ILE A 979 32.51 7.31 -5.66
N SER A 980 31.60 8.28 -5.45
CA SER A 980 31.54 9.03 -4.18
C SER A 980 31.31 8.13 -2.96
N SER A 981 30.46 7.10 -3.08
CA SER A 981 30.18 6.14 -2.00
C SER A 981 31.33 5.18 -1.73
N VAL A 982 31.99 4.66 -2.78
CA VAL A 982 33.15 3.77 -2.63
C VAL A 982 34.34 4.53 -2.07
N SER A 983 34.69 5.71 -2.60
CA SER A 983 35.78 6.54 -2.05
C SER A 983 35.52 6.94 -0.59
N LYS A 984 34.27 7.22 -0.21
CA LYS A 984 33.88 7.45 1.18
C LYS A 984 34.17 6.25 2.07
N LEU A 985 33.74 5.06 1.65
CA LEU A 985 33.96 3.83 2.42
C LEU A 985 35.44 3.47 2.51
N SER A 986 36.19 3.57 1.42
CA SER A 986 37.64 3.31 1.40
C SER A 986 38.41 4.27 2.31
N LEU A 987 38.14 5.59 2.26
CA LEU A 987 38.79 6.56 3.14
C LEU A 987 38.39 6.37 4.62
N HIS A 988 37.15 5.97 4.90
CA HIS A 988 36.68 5.65 6.24
C HIS A 988 37.37 4.39 6.81
N ILE A 989 37.62 3.37 5.98
CA ILE A 989 38.39 2.17 6.37
C ILE A 989 39.88 2.51 6.55
N LEU A 990 40.45 3.37 5.70
CA LEU A 990 41.83 3.84 5.86
C LEU A 990 42.05 4.68 7.15
N GLY A 991 41.02 5.37 7.63
CA GLY A 991 41.05 6.13 8.88
C GLY A 991 40.58 5.37 10.12
N SER A 992 39.95 4.19 10.00
CA SER A 992 39.29 3.52 11.14
C SER A 992 40.24 3.20 12.28
N ASP A 993 41.45 2.78 11.94
CA ASP A 993 42.39 2.19 12.90
C ASP A 993 43.23 3.26 13.62
N LEU A 994 43.23 4.50 13.11
CA LEU A 994 43.99 5.64 13.61
C LEU A 994 43.10 6.68 14.32
N THR A 995 41.90 6.93 13.80
CA THR A 995 41.02 8.04 14.23
C THR A 995 39.57 7.60 14.42
N GLY A 996 39.29 6.29 14.36
CA GLY A 996 37.91 5.79 14.29
C GLY A 996 37.20 6.07 12.95
N GLY A 997 37.90 6.73 12.00
CA GLY A 997 37.44 6.99 10.64
C GLY A 997 36.29 8.00 10.53
N CYS A 998 36.48 9.27 10.91
CA CYS A 998 35.37 10.23 11.04
C CYS A 998 35.58 11.57 10.31
N MET A 999 35.40 11.46 8.99
CA MET A 999 35.45 12.48 7.93
C MET A 999 34.39 13.61 8.00
N ASN A 1000 33.81 13.87 9.17
CA ASN A 1000 32.78 14.89 9.38
C ASN A 1000 32.65 15.27 10.87
N PRO A 1001 33.01 16.51 11.26
CA PRO A 1001 32.92 16.99 12.65
C PRO A 1001 31.56 16.77 13.33
N ALA A 1002 30.46 16.88 12.58
CA ALA A 1002 29.10 16.72 13.12
C ALA A 1002 28.75 15.28 13.54
N SER A 1003 29.49 14.29 13.03
CA SER A 1003 29.31 12.88 13.41
C SER A 1003 29.96 12.56 14.75
N VAL A 1004 31.17 13.09 14.98
CA VAL A 1004 31.92 12.93 16.24
C VAL A 1004 31.25 13.71 17.38
N MET A 1005 30.81 14.94 17.10
CA MET A 1005 30.19 15.80 18.12
C MET A 1005 28.94 15.17 18.75
N GLY A 1006 28.18 14.36 18.01
CA GLY A 1006 27.05 13.61 18.55
C GLY A 1006 27.44 12.64 19.68
N TRP A 1007 28.56 11.94 19.52
CA TRP A 1007 29.13 11.04 20.54
C TRP A 1007 29.80 11.80 21.68
N ALA A 1008 30.60 12.83 21.36
CA ALA A 1008 31.31 13.62 22.37
C ALA A 1008 30.34 14.35 23.32
N TYR A 1009 29.24 14.89 22.80
CA TYR A 1009 28.23 15.59 23.61
C TYR A 1009 27.33 14.62 24.40
N ALA A 1010 27.12 13.40 23.89
CA ALA A 1010 26.39 12.36 24.62
C ALA A 1010 27.17 11.82 25.83
N ARG A 1011 28.51 11.81 25.75
CA ARG A 1011 29.41 11.38 26.85
C ARG A 1011 29.85 12.50 27.79
N GLY A 1012 29.94 13.74 27.29
CA GLY A 1012 30.44 14.91 28.03
C GLY A 1012 31.81 15.40 27.53
N ASP A 1013 32.58 14.58 26.81
CA ASP A 1013 33.97 14.81 26.40
C ASP A 1013 34.19 15.90 25.31
N HIS A 1014 33.12 16.59 24.91
CA HIS A 1014 33.06 17.52 23.78
C HIS A 1014 33.99 18.75 23.84
N ILE A 1015 34.70 18.98 24.96
CA ILE A 1015 35.64 20.10 25.17
C ILE A 1015 37.11 19.60 25.20
N THR A 1016 37.35 18.30 25.02
CA THR A 1016 38.72 17.74 25.02
C THR A 1016 39.56 18.24 23.84
N LYS A 1017 40.88 18.43 24.08
CA LYS A 1017 41.83 18.93 23.06
C LYS A 1017 41.84 18.05 21.80
N GLU A 1018 41.68 16.73 21.96
CA GLU A 1018 41.57 15.78 20.86
C GLU A 1018 40.38 16.10 19.95
N HIS A 1019 39.19 16.31 20.52
CA HIS A 1019 37.98 16.58 19.75
C HIS A 1019 38.02 17.92 19.03
N ILE A 1020 38.62 18.94 19.64
CA ILE A 1020 38.74 20.28 19.03
C ILE A 1020 39.80 20.28 17.91
N LEU A 1021 40.98 19.70 18.16
CA LEU A 1021 42.09 19.77 17.20
C LEU A 1021 41.97 18.73 16.08
N VAL A 1022 41.70 17.47 16.42
CA VAL A 1022 41.68 16.36 15.45
C VAL A 1022 40.35 16.31 14.69
N TYR A 1023 39.22 16.41 15.40
CA TYR A 1023 37.90 16.18 14.81
C TYR A 1023 37.14 17.46 14.41
N TRP A 1024 37.73 18.64 14.63
CA TRP A 1024 37.15 19.93 14.28
C TRP A 1024 38.09 20.78 13.41
N LEU A 1025 39.24 21.17 13.95
CA LEU A 1025 40.18 22.08 13.27
C LEU A 1025 40.75 21.46 12.00
N ALA A 1026 41.32 20.26 12.09
CA ALA A 1026 41.99 19.61 10.96
C ALA A 1026 41.05 19.30 9.75
N PRO A 1027 39.81 18.81 9.93
CA PRO A 1027 38.86 18.68 8.83
C PRO A 1027 38.47 20.02 8.17
N ILE A 1028 38.39 21.11 8.96
CA ILE A 1028 38.13 22.46 8.43
C ILE A 1028 39.31 22.93 7.58
N GLU A 1029 40.54 22.81 8.09
CA GLU A 1029 41.76 23.15 7.36
C GLU A 1029 41.92 22.30 6.09
N GLY A 1030 41.76 20.98 6.18
CA GLY A 1030 41.79 20.07 5.03
C GLY A 1030 40.72 20.39 3.97
N THR A 1031 39.52 20.82 4.39
CA THR A 1031 38.47 21.29 3.47
C THR A 1031 38.85 22.59 2.78
N LEU A 1032 39.35 23.59 3.53
CA LEU A 1032 39.77 24.88 2.98
C LEU A 1032 40.94 24.71 2.00
N LEU A 1033 41.93 23.90 2.37
CA LEU A 1033 43.11 23.60 1.56
C LEU A 1033 42.71 22.82 0.29
N ALA A 1034 41.76 21.88 0.37
CA ALA A 1034 41.21 21.20 -0.82
C ALA A 1034 40.48 22.17 -1.76
N VAL A 1035 39.63 23.06 -1.24
CA VAL A 1035 38.92 24.07 -2.05
C VAL A 1035 39.91 25.06 -2.68
N TRP A 1036 40.94 25.47 -1.96
CA TRP A 1036 41.97 26.40 -2.44
C TRP A 1036 42.83 25.75 -3.53
N THR A 1037 43.38 24.55 -3.28
CA THR A 1037 44.17 23.78 -4.26
C THR A 1037 43.35 23.47 -5.51
N PHE A 1038 42.06 23.11 -5.37
CA PHE A 1038 41.18 22.87 -6.51
C PHE A 1038 40.85 24.16 -7.31
N LYS A 1039 40.78 25.33 -6.67
CA LYS A 1039 40.66 26.62 -7.38
C LYS A 1039 41.96 27.01 -8.09
N LEU A 1040 43.11 26.69 -7.50
CA LEU A 1040 44.43 27.05 -8.02
C LEU A 1040 44.83 26.17 -9.22
N LEU A 1041 44.64 24.85 -9.12
CA LEU A 1041 44.91 23.89 -10.20
C LEU A 1041 43.94 24.03 -11.39
N PHE A 1042 42.74 24.58 -11.18
CA PHE A 1042 41.69 24.61 -12.20
C PHE A 1042 41.01 25.98 -12.32
N ARG A 1043 41.80 27.02 -12.63
CA ARG A 1043 41.31 28.36 -13.00
C ARG A 1043 40.26 28.29 -14.14
N PRO A 1044 39.21 29.13 -14.12
CA PRO A 1044 38.26 29.20 -15.22
C PRO A 1044 38.88 29.87 -16.46
N GLN A 1045 38.68 29.27 -17.62
CA GLN A 1045 38.98 29.87 -18.92
C GLN A 1045 37.98 31.02 -19.18
N LYS A 1046 38.46 32.20 -19.59
CA LYS A 1046 37.62 33.40 -19.77
C LYS A 1046 36.53 33.21 -20.84
N GLN A 1047 35.38 33.82 -20.61
CA GLN A 1047 34.26 33.87 -21.55
C GLN A 1047 34.40 34.99 -22.58
N ASP A 1048 35.37 34.91 -23.50
CA ASP A 1048 35.59 35.97 -24.51
C ASP A 1048 35.06 35.64 -25.93
N GLU A 1049 34.42 34.48 -26.14
CA GLU A 1049 33.93 34.05 -27.48
C GLU A 1049 32.41 34.17 -27.71
N LYS A 1050 31.59 34.33 -26.66
CA LYS A 1050 30.12 34.28 -26.80
C LYS A 1050 29.43 35.58 -27.23
N GLU A 1051 30.14 36.71 -27.26
CA GLU A 1051 29.58 37.97 -27.79
C GLU A 1051 29.84 38.14 -29.30
N LYS A 1052 30.90 37.54 -29.86
CA LYS A 1052 31.22 37.65 -31.30
C LYS A 1052 30.27 36.90 -32.25
N LEU A 1053 29.44 36.00 -31.74
CA LEU A 1053 28.50 35.18 -32.54
C LEU A 1053 27.05 35.68 -32.55
N LYS A 1054 26.75 36.80 -31.87
CA LYS A 1054 25.41 37.43 -31.91
C LYS A 1054 25.29 38.62 -32.87
N GLY A 1055 26.40 39.08 -33.46
CA GLY A 1055 26.43 40.21 -34.41
C GLY A 1055 26.56 39.80 -35.88
N LYS A 1056 26.13 38.59 -36.27
CA LYS A 1056 26.28 38.08 -37.65
C LYS A 1056 25.05 37.31 -38.19
N THR A 1057 23.86 37.66 -37.70
CA THR A 1057 22.56 37.27 -38.29
C THR A 1057 21.53 38.32 -37.91
N GLU A 1058 21.64 39.47 -38.57
CA GLU A 1058 20.47 40.19 -39.09
C GLU A 1058 20.12 39.60 -40.46
#